data_AF-A0A8J6SX58-F1
#
_entry.id   AF-A0A8J6SX58-F1
#
_cell.length_a   1.000
_cell.length_b   1.000
_cell.length_c   1.000
_cell.angle_alpha   90.00
_cell.angle_beta   90.00
_cell.angle_gamma   90.00
#
_symmetry.space_group_name_H-M   'P 1'
#
loop_
_entity.id
_entity.type
_entity.pdbx_description
1 polymer ?
#
loop_
_entity_poly.entity_id
_entity_poly.type
_entity_poly.pdbx_seq_one_letter_code
_entity_poly.pdbx_strand_id
1 'polypeptide(L)'
;MSLNTQKVATDLAHVLRVAASYRATAIFRAAIELEVFSYLERRGESGMHVEEIAESLHISLRSAEKLLGGLCAIELLEKSSLNQTYRNTPSVRRFLVKKSPQYLGEGLLMLEKIGQKTWGTLTETVRQGSPLAEQRTDKDQAEFWKILTQAIAPLSEDVAQSLWRLLKSKSFPVDRILDLAGGSGVFGHACLKFFPDAHVDQVDWPHVNEVAKKRAFEMGHSARFNTISGTIFSDVWDNEYYDVVILSHILHQESVESIECLLKRVAKVLRPGGKVVINEYCLNNEKSGPYYGLIFAVNMLLQNHGGDSYSLTEYATMLHNAGLPVETMYSPVPPSTLLIGAAPQIETSISLREFRVHSPVKVATTVEMPPNFADRRWDSMGSDELDHCLLKLLQQQLRFASEYVYFWHDRLPPSLLQAKPLTRKIFEQLPLLDKKTMRLLEHGALLPKNSGPFHVVRSTGGTTGTPVSIAWKLADWHASLETVKRFLDPIAALKPNVIWNGYNQGHVSGPIFDDAIRQLGATPFARHFRSTDAEALDEIRRTKATVLVITPKGGSGKGGSLEDFLSIDPDFIRKFGIRGLIISSTVLEADLAAELKEQGIEVIVNFYGSTEALPDAVSCDIDPSSFHLCQGHVFVEVIDSKGCQVRNGERGLVAVSRIGSSGPAGIAPTLGTQLFRYVVGDMATYSEEPCGCGRTTPRISEIARVLDIEEKLQGGCQKWE
;
A
#
# COMPACT_ATOMS: atom_id res chain seq x y z
N MET A 1 -25.62 17.62 6.27
CA MET A 1 -26.38 16.73 7.17
C MET A 1 -25.54 15.51 7.50
N SER A 2 -25.06 15.37 8.74
CA SER A 2 -24.57 14.10 9.25
C SER A 2 -25.77 13.20 9.53
N LEU A 3 -25.99 12.18 8.71
CA LEU A 3 -26.99 11.16 8.99
C LEU A 3 -26.46 10.29 10.13
N ASN A 4 -26.85 10.66 11.35
CA ASN A 4 -26.67 9.86 12.55
C ASN A 4 -27.59 8.63 12.41
N THR A 5 -27.01 7.45 12.29
CA THR A 5 -27.62 6.17 11.87
C THR A 5 -28.60 5.54 12.88
N GLN A 6 -29.20 6.33 13.79
CA GLN A 6 -30.11 5.81 14.82
C GLN A 6 -31.52 6.42 14.87
N LYS A 7 -31.98 7.15 13.84
CA LYS A 7 -33.34 7.75 13.85
C LYS A 7 -34.11 7.79 12.51
N VAL A 8 -33.97 6.78 11.65
CA VAL A 8 -34.73 6.75 10.37
C VAL A 8 -36.05 5.95 10.44
N ALA A 9 -36.31 5.23 11.52
CA ALA A 9 -37.54 4.42 11.59
C ALA A 9 -38.76 5.30 11.93
N THR A 10 -39.64 5.55 10.94
CA THR A 10 -41.02 6.11 10.99
C THR A 10 -41.28 7.59 10.69
N ASP A 11 -40.41 8.32 9.97
CA ASP A 11 -40.70 9.70 9.58
C ASP A 11 -41.41 9.84 8.20
N LEU A 12 -42.74 9.99 8.19
CA LEU A 12 -43.52 10.31 6.97
C LEU A 12 -43.04 11.61 6.31
N ALA A 13 -42.55 12.58 7.08
CA ALA A 13 -42.05 13.84 6.53
C ALA A 13 -40.76 13.64 5.72
N HIS A 14 -39.93 12.65 6.06
CA HIS A 14 -38.78 12.27 5.25
C HIS A 14 -39.20 11.69 3.90
N VAL A 15 -40.14 10.72 3.90
CA VAL A 15 -40.65 10.09 2.66
C VAL A 15 -41.30 11.12 1.74
N LEU A 16 -42.16 11.99 2.28
CA LEU A 16 -42.81 13.06 1.51
C LEU A 16 -41.80 14.06 0.95
N ARG A 17 -40.74 14.37 1.68
CA ARG A 17 -39.67 15.26 1.21
C ARG A 17 -38.94 14.66 0.02
N VAL A 18 -38.55 13.38 0.11
CA VAL A 18 -37.89 12.66 -0.98
C VAL A 18 -38.81 12.60 -2.21
N ALA A 19 -40.07 12.16 -2.04
CA ALA A 19 -41.05 12.06 -3.12
C ALA A 19 -41.36 13.42 -3.79
N ALA A 20 -41.25 14.53 -3.05
CA ALA A 20 -41.48 15.87 -3.56
C ALA A 20 -40.20 16.57 -4.09
N SER A 21 -39.04 15.92 -4.13
CA SER A 21 -37.76 16.56 -4.50
C SER A 21 -37.75 17.16 -5.91
N TYR A 22 -38.57 16.66 -6.84
CA TYR A 22 -38.75 17.27 -8.16
C TYR A 22 -39.30 18.71 -8.07
N ARG A 23 -40.11 19.02 -7.04
CA ARG A 23 -40.63 20.37 -6.79
C ARG A 23 -39.51 21.31 -6.34
N ALA A 24 -38.58 20.82 -5.52
CA ALA A 24 -37.39 21.58 -5.11
C ALA A 24 -36.53 21.93 -6.34
N THR A 25 -36.37 20.98 -7.26
CA THR A 25 -35.66 21.18 -8.53
C THR A 25 -36.34 22.25 -9.41
N ALA A 26 -37.68 22.23 -9.50
CA ALA A 26 -38.43 23.24 -10.24
C ALA A 26 -38.32 24.65 -9.61
N ILE A 27 -38.33 24.75 -8.27
CA ILE A 27 -38.10 26.02 -7.55
C ILE A 27 -36.70 26.56 -7.83
N PHE A 28 -35.69 25.69 -7.76
CA PHE A 28 -34.31 26.03 -8.09
C PHE A 28 -34.18 26.54 -9.53
N ARG A 29 -34.78 25.84 -10.49
CA ARG A 29 -34.81 26.25 -11.91
C ARG A 29 -35.40 27.64 -12.08
N ALA A 30 -36.60 27.87 -11.54
CA ALA A 30 -37.27 29.16 -11.63
C ALA A 30 -36.42 30.30 -11.06
N ALA A 31 -35.69 30.05 -9.96
CA ALA A 31 -34.83 31.05 -9.35
C ALA A 31 -33.60 31.41 -10.20
N ILE A 32 -33.04 30.46 -10.96
CA ILE A 32 -31.96 30.72 -11.91
C ILE A 32 -32.49 31.47 -13.13
N GLU A 33 -33.60 31.02 -13.72
CA GLU A 33 -34.22 31.65 -14.90
C GLU A 33 -34.66 33.09 -14.63
N LEU A 34 -35.16 33.37 -13.42
CA LEU A 34 -35.51 34.71 -12.96
C LEU A 34 -34.33 35.51 -12.40
N GLU A 35 -33.11 34.94 -12.39
CA GLU A 35 -31.88 35.55 -11.87
C GLU A 35 -31.97 36.06 -10.42
N VAL A 36 -32.79 35.41 -9.58
CA VAL A 36 -33.07 35.82 -8.19
C VAL A 36 -31.77 36.03 -7.41
N PHE A 37 -30.83 35.10 -7.52
CA PHE A 37 -29.58 35.11 -6.75
C PHE A 37 -28.66 36.27 -7.13
N SER A 38 -28.48 36.50 -8.43
CA SER A 38 -27.67 37.62 -8.95
C SER A 38 -28.28 38.97 -8.57
N TYR A 39 -29.61 39.04 -8.49
CA TYR A 39 -30.30 40.24 -8.06
C TYR A 39 -30.07 40.52 -6.57
N LEU A 40 -30.33 39.54 -5.71
CA LEU A 40 -30.12 39.64 -4.26
C LEU A 40 -28.69 40.05 -3.89
N GLU A 41 -27.70 39.57 -4.63
CA GLU A 41 -26.29 39.85 -4.35
C GLU A 41 -25.94 41.34 -4.44
N ARG A 42 -26.74 42.16 -5.16
CA ARG A 42 -26.52 43.62 -5.25
C ARG A 42 -26.54 44.31 -3.88
N ARG A 43 -27.22 43.73 -2.88
CA ARG A 43 -27.28 44.22 -1.49
C ARG A 43 -26.39 43.42 -0.53
N GLY A 44 -25.74 42.37 -1.00
CA GLY A 44 -24.84 41.52 -0.21
C GLY A 44 -25.46 41.07 1.12
N GLU A 45 -24.76 41.34 2.22
CA GLU A 45 -25.19 40.93 3.56
C GLU A 45 -26.41 41.69 4.11
N SER A 46 -26.68 42.89 3.62
CA SER A 46 -27.83 43.68 4.06
C SER A 46 -29.17 43.04 3.66
N GLY A 47 -29.17 42.16 2.65
CA GLY A 47 -30.37 41.51 2.13
C GLY A 47 -31.33 42.49 1.45
N MET A 48 -32.46 41.96 0.98
CA MET A 48 -33.54 42.74 0.34
C MET A 48 -34.90 42.39 0.91
N HIS A 49 -35.79 43.37 0.98
CA HIS A 49 -37.20 43.16 1.29
C HIS A 49 -37.94 42.50 0.12
N VAL A 50 -39.02 41.76 0.41
CA VAL A 50 -39.75 41.00 -0.62
C VAL A 50 -40.42 41.90 -1.65
N GLU A 51 -40.85 43.09 -1.25
CA GLU A 51 -41.42 44.13 -2.11
C GLU A 51 -40.40 44.62 -3.13
N GLU A 52 -39.18 44.92 -2.69
CA GLU A 52 -38.06 45.34 -3.56
C GLU A 52 -37.72 44.24 -4.57
N ILE A 53 -37.70 42.98 -4.14
CA ILE A 53 -37.41 41.84 -5.01
C ILE A 53 -38.52 41.66 -6.05
N ALA A 54 -39.78 41.74 -5.63
CA ALA A 54 -40.94 41.57 -6.51
C ALA A 54 -40.98 42.62 -7.62
N GLU A 55 -40.80 43.90 -7.25
CA GLU A 55 -40.76 45.02 -8.20
C GLU A 55 -39.63 44.84 -9.23
N SER A 56 -38.45 44.46 -8.75
CA SER A 56 -37.25 44.42 -9.58
C SER A 56 -37.17 43.22 -10.51
N LEU A 57 -37.77 42.09 -10.11
CA LEU A 57 -37.89 40.90 -10.95
C LEU A 57 -39.17 40.91 -11.80
N HIS A 58 -39.97 41.97 -11.72
CA HIS A 58 -41.25 42.11 -12.42
C HIS A 58 -42.22 40.95 -12.18
N ILE A 59 -42.31 40.48 -10.94
CA ILE A 59 -43.22 39.42 -10.50
C ILE A 59 -44.19 39.94 -9.44
N SER A 60 -45.35 39.29 -9.30
CA SER A 60 -46.30 39.68 -8.25
C SER A 60 -45.70 39.47 -6.85
N LEU A 61 -46.05 40.33 -5.89
CA LEU A 61 -45.61 40.20 -4.49
C LEU A 61 -45.91 38.81 -3.93
N ARG A 62 -47.12 38.29 -4.20
CA ARG A 62 -47.53 36.94 -3.84
C ARG A 62 -46.58 35.87 -4.41
N SER A 63 -46.18 35.99 -5.68
CA SER A 63 -45.26 35.05 -6.31
C SER A 63 -43.87 35.12 -5.68
N ALA A 64 -43.35 36.33 -5.43
CA ALA A 64 -42.06 36.54 -4.78
C ALA A 64 -42.04 35.90 -3.38
N GLU A 65 -43.06 36.11 -2.55
CA GLU A 65 -43.16 35.51 -1.23
C GLU A 65 -43.08 33.97 -1.27
N LYS A 66 -43.79 33.32 -2.22
CA LYS A 66 -43.79 31.86 -2.32
C LYS A 66 -42.47 31.32 -2.86
N LEU A 67 -41.91 31.97 -3.87
CA LEU A 67 -40.63 31.56 -4.44
C LEU A 67 -39.49 31.71 -3.42
N LEU A 68 -39.38 32.86 -2.76
CA LEU A 68 -38.36 33.11 -1.75
C LEU A 68 -38.54 32.21 -0.53
N GLY A 69 -39.77 31.98 -0.08
CA GLY A 69 -40.07 31.02 0.98
C GLY A 69 -39.65 29.59 0.60
N GLY A 70 -39.90 29.18 -0.64
CA GLY A 70 -39.44 27.89 -1.18
C GLY A 70 -37.92 27.79 -1.21
N LEU A 71 -37.23 28.85 -1.65
CA LEU A 71 -35.75 28.91 -1.67
C LEU A 71 -35.14 28.87 -0.28
N CYS A 72 -35.77 29.47 0.74
CA CYS A 72 -35.38 29.29 2.13
C CYS A 72 -35.60 27.83 2.60
N ALA A 73 -36.71 27.21 2.21
CA ALA A 73 -37.02 25.82 2.60
C ALA A 73 -36.05 24.78 2.02
N ILE A 74 -35.42 25.09 0.88
CA ILE A 74 -34.35 24.28 0.27
C ILE A 74 -32.95 24.84 0.57
N GLU A 75 -32.83 25.73 1.57
CA GLU A 75 -31.59 26.24 2.15
C GLU A 75 -30.67 27.01 1.16
N LEU A 76 -31.25 27.61 0.13
CA LEU A 76 -30.52 28.46 -0.82
C LEU A 76 -30.54 29.95 -0.42
N LEU A 77 -31.57 30.36 0.29
CA LEU A 77 -31.66 31.71 0.87
C LEU A 77 -31.78 31.66 2.39
N GLU A 78 -31.30 32.73 3.02
CA GLU A 78 -31.56 33.02 4.43
C GLU A 78 -32.57 34.15 4.53
N LYS A 79 -33.55 33.99 5.44
CA LYS A 79 -34.45 35.05 5.83
C LYS A 79 -34.08 35.57 7.22
N SER A 80 -33.75 36.85 7.32
CA SER A 80 -33.48 37.50 8.59
C SER A 80 -34.79 37.78 9.32
N SER A 81 -34.93 37.30 10.56
CA SER A 81 -36.11 37.53 11.39
C SER A 81 -36.23 38.97 11.89
N LEU A 82 -35.09 39.66 12.07
CA LEU A 82 -35.04 41.02 12.63
C LEU A 82 -35.55 42.09 11.67
N ASN A 83 -35.19 42.00 10.39
CA ASN A 83 -35.54 42.99 9.37
C ASN A 83 -36.37 42.40 8.21
N GLN A 84 -36.78 41.12 8.29
CA GLN A 84 -37.57 40.45 7.26
C GLN A 84 -36.96 40.47 5.85
N THR A 85 -35.63 40.60 5.75
CA THR A 85 -34.90 40.60 4.47
C THR A 85 -34.45 39.19 4.07
N TYR A 86 -34.30 38.98 2.77
CA TYR A 86 -33.74 37.77 2.17
C TYR A 86 -32.33 38.03 1.65
N ARG A 87 -31.44 37.05 1.81
CA ARG A 87 -30.08 37.08 1.26
C ARG A 87 -29.63 35.70 0.79
N ASN A 88 -28.67 35.68 -0.13
CA ASN A 88 -28.00 34.46 -0.57
C ASN A 88 -27.21 33.83 0.59
N THR A 89 -27.29 32.50 0.72
CA THR A 89 -26.34 31.74 1.55
C THR A 89 -24.94 31.78 0.92
N PRO A 90 -23.86 31.51 1.68
CA PRO A 90 -22.50 31.54 1.15
C PRO A 90 -22.29 30.67 -0.11
N SER A 91 -22.90 29.48 -0.15
CA SER A 91 -22.83 28.59 -1.31
C SER A 91 -23.49 29.19 -2.55
N VAL A 92 -24.65 29.84 -2.38
CA VAL A 92 -25.35 30.50 -3.49
C VAL A 92 -24.57 31.69 -4.03
N ARG A 93 -23.95 32.49 -3.15
CA ARG A 93 -23.08 33.60 -3.57
C ARG A 93 -21.94 33.13 -4.46
N ARG A 94 -21.32 32.01 -4.08
CA ARG A 94 -20.19 31.43 -4.80
C ARG A 94 -20.60 30.76 -6.12
N PHE A 95 -21.70 30.01 -6.13
CA PHE A 95 -21.98 29.09 -7.25
C PHE A 95 -23.17 29.48 -8.12
N LEU A 96 -24.06 30.38 -7.69
CA LEU A 96 -25.31 30.70 -8.40
C LEU A 96 -25.50 32.19 -8.72
N VAL A 97 -24.51 33.03 -8.38
CA VAL A 97 -24.46 34.44 -8.83
C VAL A 97 -23.69 34.53 -10.14
N LYS A 98 -24.28 35.09 -11.20
CA LYS A 98 -23.69 35.15 -12.56
C LYS A 98 -22.34 35.85 -12.64
N LYS A 99 -22.08 36.82 -11.76
CA LYS A 99 -20.79 37.53 -11.68
C LYS A 99 -19.69 36.72 -10.98
N SER A 100 -20.05 35.62 -10.32
CA SER A 100 -19.07 34.75 -9.69
C SER A 100 -18.23 34.05 -10.76
N PRO A 101 -16.90 33.98 -10.61
CA PRO A 101 -16.08 33.17 -11.50
C PRO A 101 -16.39 31.67 -11.42
N GLN A 102 -17.00 31.20 -10.32
CA GLN A 102 -17.45 29.80 -10.18
C GLN A 102 -18.95 29.60 -10.45
N TYR A 103 -19.57 30.44 -11.28
CA TYR A 103 -20.99 30.31 -11.58
C TYR A 103 -21.31 28.98 -12.29
N LEU A 104 -22.29 28.24 -11.74
CA LEU A 104 -22.73 26.92 -12.21
C LEU A 104 -24.17 26.91 -12.76
N GLY A 105 -24.93 27.98 -12.59
CA GLY A 105 -26.39 27.95 -12.76
C GLY A 105 -26.86 27.43 -14.13
N GLU A 106 -26.39 28.02 -15.23
CA GLU A 106 -26.76 27.60 -16.59
C GLU A 106 -26.36 26.15 -16.91
N GLY A 107 -25.18 25.73 -16.45
CA GLY A 107 -24.71 24.35 -16.59
C GLY A 107 -25.59 23.36 -15.82
N LEU A 108 -26.00 23.72 -14.60
CA LEU A 108 -26.90 22.88 -13.79
C LEU A 108 -28.30 22.76 -14.41
N LEU A 109 -28.86 23.84 -14.98
CA LEU A 109 -30.14 23.77 -15.71
C LEU A 109 -30.07 22.85 -16.91
N MET A 110 -28.93 22.88 -17.62
CA MET A 110 -28.69 22.03 -18.77
C MET A 110 -28.58 20.55 -18.38
N LEU A 111 -27.82 20.24 -17.33
CA LEU A 111 -27.71 18.89 -16.77
C LEU A 111 -29.07 18.37 -16.31
N GLU A 112 -29.86 19.23 -15.67
CA GLU A 112 -31.19 18.87 -15.20
C GLU A 112 -32.14 18.57 -16.38
N LYS A 113 -32.10 19.38 -17.45
CA LYS A 113 -32.87 19.12 -18.67
C LYS A 113 -32.48 17.79 -19.34
N ILE A 114 -31.19 17.47 -19.40
CA ILE A 114 -30.69 16.18 -19.89
C ILE A 114 -31.23 15.05 -19.00
N GLY A 115 -31.09 15.22 -17.69
CA GLY A 115 -31.48 14.24 -16.68
C GLY A 115 -32.97 13.91 -16.70
N GLN A 116 -33.86 14.87 -16.97
CA GLN A 116 -35.30 14.63 -17.04
C GLN A 116 -35.69 13.49 -18.01
N LYS A 117 -35.00 13.38 -19.14
CA LYS A 117 -35.25 12.29 -20.11
C LYS A 117 -34.72 10.96 -19.60
N THR A 118 -33.47 10.92 -19.16
CA THR A 118 -32.78 9.67 -18.78
C THR A 118 -33.26 9.11 -17.44
N TRP A 119 -33.46 9.94 -16.42
CA TRP A 119 -33.92 9.48 -15.11
C TRP A 119 -35.37 8.99 -15.13
N GLY A 120 -36.15 9.39 -16.15
CA GLY A 120 -37.49 8.85 -16.39
C GLY A 120 -37.51 7.36 -16.74
N THR A 121 -36.40 6.78 -17.21
CA THR A 121 -36.28 5.36 -17.57
C THR A 121 -35.60 4.50 -16.50
N LEU A 122 -35.42 5.04 -15.29
CA LEU A 122 -34.66 4.37 -14.23
C LEU A 122 -35.28 3.03 -13.82
N THR A 123 -36.61 2.93 -13.76
CA THR A 123 -37.29 1.69 -13.34
C THR A 123 -36.94 0.53 -14.27
N GLU A 124 -37.00 0.76 -15.57
CA GLU A 124 -36.69 -0.22 -16.61
C GLU A 124 -35.19 -0.54 -16.63
N THR A 125 -34.34 0.48 -16.49
CA THR A 125 -32.88 0.32 -16.40
C THR A 125 -32.48 -0.56 -15.21
N VAL A 126 -33.09 -0.36 -14.04
CA VAL A 126 -32.82 -1.19 -12.84
C VAL A 126 -33.25 -2.64 -13.07
N ARG A 127 -34.39 -2.89 -13.74
CA ARG A 127 -34.81 -4.25 -14.09
C ARG A 127 -33.84 -4.93 -15.05
N GLN A 128 -33.29 -4.18 -16.00
CA GLN A 128 -32.39 -4.69 -17.03
C GLN A 128 -30.93 -4.80 -16.54
N GLY A 129 -30.52 -4.00 -15.55
CA GLY A 129 -29.14 -3.90 -15.09
C GLY A 129 -28.19 -3.21 -16.07
N SER A 130 -28.72 -2.49 -17.06
CA SER A 130 -27.94 -1.74 -18.06
C SER A 130 -28.78 -0.63 -18.71
N PRO A 131 -28.14 0.38 -19.31
CA PRO A 131 -28.86 1.44 -20.04
C PRO A 131 -29.81 0.86 -21.08
N LEU A 132 -31.00 1.48 -21.21
CA LEU A 132 -31.86 1.21 -22.35
C LEU A 132 -31.16 1.70 -23.62
N ALA A 133 -31.12 0.87 -24.67
CA ALA A 133 -30.46 1.22 -25.92
C ALA A 133 -31.01 2.55 -26.47
N GLU A 134 -30.19 3.60 -26.48
CA GLU A 134 -30.54 4.85 -27.14
C GLU A 134 -30.07 4.81 -28.60
N GLN A 135 -31.00 5.04 -29.52
CA GLN A 135 -30.69 5.34 -30.92
C GLN A 135 -30.28 6.82 -31.02
N ARG A 136 -29.01 7.15 -30.74
CA ARG A 136 -28.44 8.47 -31.07
C ARG A 136 -27.62 8.36 -32.35
N THR A 137 -27.73 9.34 -33.23
CA THR A 137 -26.78 9.46 -34.35
C THR A 137 -25.44 9.98 -33.83
N ASP A 138 -24.35 9.75 -34.57
CA ASP A 138 -23.02 10.28 -34.23
C ASP A 138 -23.03 11.81 -34.05
N LYS A 139 -23.88 12.50 -34.83
CA LYS A 139 -24.05 13.95 -34.74
C LYS A 139 -24.71 14.39 -33.43
N ASP A 140 -25.77 13.69 -33.02
CA ASP A 140 -26.46 13.97 -31.76
C ASP A 140 -25.54 13.71 -30.56
N GLN A 141 -24.70 12.69 -30.65
CA GLN A 141 -23.71 12.37 -29.64
C GLN A 141 -22.63 13.47 -29.56
N ALA A 142 -22.13 13.95 -30.70
CA ALA A 142 -21.13 15.02 -30.74
C ALA A 142 -21.65 16.35 -30.17
N GLU A 143 -22.88 16.72 -30.50
CA GLU A 143 -23.52 17.92 -29.96
C GLU A 143 -23.76 17.78 -28.45
N PHE A 144 -24.23 16.62 -28.00
CA PHE A 144 -24.42 16.31 -26.58
C PHE A 144 -23.13 16.49 -25.77
N TRP A 145 -22.01 15.91 -26.22
CA TRP A 145 -20.74 16.00 -25.49
C TRP A 145 -20.16 17.41 -25.46
N LYS A 146 -20.30 18.17 -26.57
CA LYS A 146 -19.89 19.57 -26.61
C LYS A 146 -20.63 20.42 -25.57
N ILE A 147 -21.93 20.21 -25.48
CA ILE A 147 -22.84 20.89 -24.54
C ILE A 147 -22.51 20.49 -23.10
N LEU A 148 -22.44 19.18 -22.83
CA LEU A 148 -22.15 18.63 -21.51
C LEU A 148 -20.79 19.10 -20.98
N THR A 149 -19.76 19.06 -21.82
CA THR A 149 -18.39 19.49 -21.47
C THR A 149 -18.34 20.92 -20.97
N GLN A 150 -19.10 21.84 -21.59
CA GLN A 150 -19.16 23.23 -21.16
C GLN A 150 -19.90 23.38 -19.83
N ALA A 151 -20.99 22.63 -19.63
CA ALA A 151 -21.79 22.67 -18.41
C ALA A 151 -21.04 22.18 -17.16
N ILE A 152 -20.22 21.14 -17.30
CA ILE A 152 -19.51 20.51 -16.16
C ILE A 152 -18.15 21.14 -15.87
N ALA A 153 -17.61 21.95 -16.79
CA ALA A 153 -16.29 22.55 -16.64
C ALA A 153 -16.09 23.29 -15.30
N PRO A 154 -17.00 24.17 -14.85
CA PRO A 154 -16.75 24.94 -13.63
C PRO A 154 -16.83 24.08 -12.36
N LEU A 155 -17.41 22.88 -12.41
CA LEU A 155 -17.44 21.93 -11.27
C LEU A 155 -16.03 21.45 -10.89
N SER A 156 -15.08 21.47 -11.84
CA SER A 156 -13.72 20.98 -11.63
C SER A 156 -12.69 22.08 -11.40
N GLU A 157 -13.06 23.37 -11.52
CA GLU A 157 -12.09 24.47 -11.48
C GLU A 157 -11.36 24.59 -10.14
N ASP A 158 -12.08 24.54 -9.03
CA ASP A 158 -11.46 24.67 -7.70
C ASP A 158 -10.60 23.45 -7.36
N VAL A 159 -11.00 22.26 -7.83
CA VAL A 159 -10.23 21.02 -7.66
C VAL A 159 -8.94 21.07 -8.47
N ALA A 160 -9.01 21.49 -9.74
CA ALA A 160 -7.85 21.69 -10.60
C ALA A 160 -6.87 22.72 -10.01
N GLN A 161 -7.36 23.86 -9.53
CA GLN A 161 -6.52 24.85 -8.84
C GLN A 161 -5.87 24.27 -7.58
N SER A 162 -6.59 23.45 -6.82
CA SER A 162 -6.07 22.82 -5.60
C SER A 162 -4.97 21.81 -5.89
N LEU A 163 -5.11 21.00 -6.95
CA LEU A 163 -4.08 20.09 -7.42
C LEU A 163 -2.78 20.86 -7.73
N TRP A 164 -2.84 21.87 -8.60
CA TRP A 164 -1.64 22.58 -9.03
C TRP A 164 -1.00 23.40 -7.92
N ARG A 165 -1.81 23.95 -7.01
CA ARG A 165 -1.31 24.60 -5.80
C ARG A 165 -0.55 23.62 -4.89
N LEU A 166 -1.06 22.38 -4.75
CA LEU A 166 -0.41 21.32 -3.98
C LEU A 166 0.92 20.89 -4.62
N LEU A 167 0.93 20.63 -5.94
CA LEU A 167 2.17 20.24 -6.62
C LEU A 167 3.21 21.36 -6.58
N LYS A 168 2.77 22.62 -6.74
CA LYS A 168 3.65 23.79 -6.61
C LYS A 168 4.20 23.96 -5.19
N SER A 169 3.39 23.77 -4.15
CA SER A 169 3.86 23.88 -2.76
C SER A 169 4.84 22.77 -2.37
N LYS A 170 4.72 21.59 -3.01
CA LYS A 170 5.69 20.48 -2.91
C LYS A 170 6.93 20.67 -3.77
N SER A 171 7.07 21.78 -4.50
CA SER A 171 8.14 22.01 -5.48
C SER A 171 8.29 20.88 -6.51
N PHE A 172 7.16 20.25 -6.88
CA PHE A 172 7.16 19.17 -7.86
C PHE A 172 7.43 19.75 -9.27
N PRO A 173 8.40 19.23 -10.03
CA PRO A 173 8.69 19.70 -11.38
C PRO A 173 7.54 19.32 -12.32
N VAL A 174 7.04 20.29 -13.08
CA VAL A 174 5.96 20.10 -14.05
C VAL A 174 6.35 20.78 -15.35
N ASP A 175 6.56 19.99 -16.40
CA ASP A 175 6.91 20.43 -17.75
C ASP A 175 5.95 19.83 -18.80
N ARG A 176 5.73 18.51 -18.81
CA ARG A 176 4.82 17.81 -19.74
C ARG A 176 3.64 17.19 -19.01
N ILE A 177 2.42 17.52 -19.43
CA ILE A 177 1.18 17.02 -18.87
C ILE A 177 0.35 16.31 -19.94
N LEU A 178 -0.18 15.14 -19.61
CA LEU A 178 -1.18 14.45 -20.41
C LEU A 178 -2.54 14.54 -19.72
N ASP A 179 -3.54 15.13 -20.39
CA ASP A 179 -4.91 15.24 -19.89
C ASP A 179 -5.81 14.27 -20.70
N LEU A 180 -6.10 13.09 -20.14
CA LEU A 180 -6.86 12.02 -20.81
C LEU A 180 -8.36 12.23 -20.59
N ALA A 181 -9.10 12.33 -21.69
CA ALA A 181 -10.50 12.80 -21.69
C ALA A 181 -10.65 14.16 -20.98
N GLY A 182 -9.75 15.10 -21.30
CA GLY A 182 -9.63 16.38 -20.60
C GLY A 182 -10.83 17.33 -20.77
N GLY A 183 -11.78 17.01 -21.66
CA GLY A 183 -13.01 17.77 -21.83
C GLY A 183 -12.73 19.20 -22.26
N SER A 184 -13.10 20.16 -21.40
CA SER A 184 -12.85 21.59 -21.66
C SER A 184 -11.41 22.03 -21.34
N GLY A 185 -10.53 21.11 -20.92
CA GLY A 185 -9.14 21.38 -20.57
C GLY A 185 -8.96 22.10 -19.23
N VAL A 186 -9.92 21.98 -18.30
CA VAL A 186 -9.88 22.69 -16.99
C VAL A 186 -8.56 22.45 -16.26
N PHE A 187 -8.15 21.18 -16.17
CA PHE A 187 -6.92 20.80 -15.49
C PHE A 187 -5.69 21.30 -16.24
N GLY A 188 -5.60 21.06 -17.54
CA GLY A 188 -4.53 21.58 -18.39
C GLY A 188 -4.38 23.11 -18.33
N HIS A 189 -5.45 23.88 -18.51
CA HIS A 189 -5.40 25.34 -18.45
C HIS A 189 -5.05 25.87 -17.06
N ALA A 190 -5.51 25.21 -16.00
CA ALA A 190 -5.08 25.55 -14.65
C ALA A 190 -3.57 25.31 -14.47
N CYS A 191 -3.02 24.23 -15.03
CA CYS A 191 -1.58 23.95 -15.00
C CYS A 191 -0.77 25.10 -15.59
N LEU A 192 -1.14 25.55 -16.80
CA LEU A 192 -0.42 26.58 -17.56
C LEU A 192 -0.40 27.95 -16.88
N LYS A 193 -1.32 28.20 -15.92
CA LYS A 193 -1.31 29.38 -15.04
C LYS A 193 -0.32 29.25 -13.89
N PHE A 194 -0.18 28.05 -13.31
CA PHE A 194 0.71 27.81 -12.17
C PHE A 194 2.17 27.58 -12.61
N PHE A 195 2.36 26.98 -13.79
CA PHE A 195 3.63 26.60 -14.41
C PHE A 195 3.71 27.20 -15.83
N PRO A 196 4.30 28.40 -15.98
CA PRO A 196 4.33 29.15 -17.25
C PRO A 196 5.13 28.49 -18.38
N ASP A 197 6.03 27.56 -18.05
CA ASP A 197 6.87 26.87 -19.03
C ASP A 197 6.32 25.49 -19.43
N ALA A 198 5.28 25.00 -18.73
CA ALA A 198 4.71 23.70 -18.98
C ALA A 198 3.91 23.65 -20.31
N HIS A 199 3.78 22.44 -20.85
CA HIS A 199 3.05 22.08 -22.05
C HIS A 199 2.04 20.96 -21.74
N VAL A 200 0.84 21.10 -22.28
CA VAL A 200 -0.27 20.14 -22.09
C VAL A 200 -0.59 19.47 -23.42
N ASP A 201 -0.62 18.15 -23.42
CA ASP A 201 -1.23 17.32 -24.45
C ASP A 201 -2.57 16.82 -23.91
N GLN A 202 -3.68 17.25 -24.51
CA GLN A 202 -5.02 16.75 -24.18
C GLN A 202 -5.44 15.69 -25.21
N VAL A 203 -5.95 14.56 -24.74
CA VAL A 203 -6.57 13.54 -25.60
C VAL A 203 -8.08 13.54 -25.37
N ASP A 204 -8.84 13.76 -26.43
CA ASP A 204 -10.30 13.69 -26.40
C ASP A 204 -10.87 13.52 -27.82
N TRP A 205 -12.19 13.43 -27.93
CA TRP A 205 -12.88 13.36 -29.20
C TRP A 205 -12.71 14.68 -29.98
N PRO A 206 -12.67 14.64 -31.34
CA PRO A 206 -12.40 15.83 -32.14
C PRO A 206 -13.27 17.05 -31.77
N HIS A 207 -14.58 16.86 -31.60
CA HIS A 207 -15.53 17.94 -31.30
C HIS A 207 -15.43 18.44 -29.84
N VAL A 208 -14.92 17.63 -28.91
CA VAL A 208 -14.61 18.04 -27.54
C VAL A 208 -13.30 18.83 -27.51
N ASN A 209 -12.29 18.37 -28.24
CA ASN A 209 -11.03 19.10 -28.43
C ASN A 209 -11.24 20.50 -29.03
N GLU A 210 -12.23 20.70 -29.90
CA GLU A 210 -12.57 22.05 -30.38
C GLU A 210 -13.04 23.00 -29.25
N VAL A 211 -13.70 22.48 -28.21
CA VAL A 211 -14.07 23.26 -27.03
C VAL A 211 -12.82 23.68 -26.26
N ALA A 212 -11.90 22.74 -26.00
CA ALA A 212 -10.65 23.01 -25.31
C ALA A 212 -9.73 23.96 -26.09
N LYS A 213 -9.61 23.81 -27.42
CA LYS A 213 -8.85 24.74 -28.28
C LYS A 213 -9.40 26.16 -28.21
N LYS A 214 -10.73 26.32 -28.30
CA LYS A 214 -11.37 27.63 -28.18
C LYS A 214 -11.04 28.28 -26.84
N ARG A 215 -11.13 27.51 -25.75
CA ARG A 215 -10.78 27.98 -24.40
C ARG A 215 -9.29 28.31 -24.28
N ALA A 216 -8.41 27.50 -24.88
CA ALA A 216 -6.98 27.77 -24.94
C ALA A 216 -6.69 29.12 -25.62
N PHE A 217 -7.38 29.42 -26.72
CA PHE A 217 -7.27 30.70 -27.42
C PHE A 217 -7.72 31.87 -26.55
N GLU A 218 -8.91 31.77 -25.93
CA GLU A 218 -9.45 32.81 -25.04
C GLU A 218 -8.56 33.08 -23.83
N MET A 219 -7.85 32.06 -23.34
CA MET A 219 -6.96 32.14 -22.19
C MET A 219 -5.50 32.46 -22.56
N GLY A 220 -5.16 32.61 -23.85
CA GLY A 220 -3.79 32.87 -24.30
C GLY A 220 -2.83 31.68 -24.13
N HIS A 221 -3.37 30.46 -24.07
CA HIS A 221 -2.63 29.21 -23.85
C HIS A 221 -2.30 28.43 -25.14
N SER A 222 -2.78 28.88 -26.31
CA SER A 222 -2.72 28.10 -27.57
C SER A 222 -1.34 27.57 -27.94
N ALA A 223 -0.25 28.28 -27.63
CA ALA A 223 1.10 27.83 -27.97
C ALA A 223 1.60 26.63 -27.13
N ARG A 224 0.98 26.38 -25.96
CA ARG A 224 1.40 25.37 -24.97
C ARG A 224 0.31 24.35 -24.65
N PHE A 225 -0.77 24.37 -25.41
CA PHE A 225 -1.91 23.48 -25.24
C PHE A 225 -2.21 22.79 -26.57
N ASN A 226 -1.76 21.55 -26.68
CA ASN A 226 -1.95 20.70 -27.84
C ASN A 226 -3.13 19.75 -27.60
N THR A 227 -3.88 19.45 -28.65
CA THR A 227 -5.03 18.54 -28.60
C THR A 227 -4.85 17.42 -29.60
N ILE A 228 -5.01 16.19 -29.13
CA ILE A 228 -4.85 14.96 -29.88
C ILE A 228 -6.22 14.28 -29.95
N SER A 229 -6.71 14.03 -31.16
CA SER A 229 -8.01 13.39 -31.35
C SER A 229 -7.90 11.88 -31.13
N GLY A 230 -8.62 11.35 -30.15
CA GLY A 230 -8.59 9.93 -29.81
C GLY A 230 -9.47 9.59 -28.60
N THR A 231 -9.43 8.32 -28.18
CA THR A 231 -10.05 7.86 -26.93
C THR A 231 -8.97 7.56 -25.90
N ILE A 232 -9.35 7.39 -24.63
CA ILE A 232 -8.43 6.96 -23.57
C ILE A 232 -7.81 5.58 -23.85
N PHE A 233 -8.32 4.80 -24.80
CA PHE A 233 -7.76 3.51 -25.21
C PHE A 233 -7.03 3.54 -26.57
N SER A 234 -6.94 4.71 -27.21
CA SER A 234 -6.21 4.83 -28.48
C SER A 234 -4.70 4.91 -28.28
N ASP A 235 -3.92 4.47 -29.27
CA ASP A 235 -2.44 4.42 -29.22
C ASP A 235 -1.78 5.75 -29.66
N VAL A 236 -2.55 6.84 -29.65
CA VAL A 236 -2.10 8.16 -30.17
C VAL A 236 -1.27 8.95 -29.16
N TRP A 237 -1.24 8.54 -27.91
CA TRP A 237 -0.64 9.30 -26.79
C TRP A 237 0.44 8.53 -26.03
N ASP A 238 0.70 7.27 -26.39
CA ASP A 238 1.63 6.39 -25.65
C ASP A 238 3.08 6.39 -26.16
N ASN A 239 3.42 7.36 -27.02
CA ASN A 239 4.74 7.53 -27.62
C ASN A 239 5.65 8.56 -26.90
N GLU A 240 5.13 9.27 -25.90
CA GLU A 240 5.81 10.36 -25.20
C GLU A 240 5.82 10.13 -23.68
N TYR A 241 6.65 10.89 -22.95
CA TYR A 241 6.76 10.81 -21.49
C TYR A 241 6.28 12.09 -20.79
N TYR A 242 5.51 11.93 -19.71
CA TYR A 242 4.82 13.01 -19.01
C TYR A 242 5.17 13.06 -17.52
N ASP A 243 5.26 14.26 -16.94
CA ASP A 243 5.43 14.43 -15.49
C ASP A 243 4.12 14.18 -14.74
N VAL A 244 2.99 14.53 -15.36
CA VAL A 244 1.65 14.35 -14.79
C VAL A 244 0.69 13.81 -15.85
N VAL A 245 -0.07 12.77 -15.50
CA VAL A 245 -1.19 12.25 -16.29
C VAL A 245 -2.48 12.45 -15.50
N ILE A 246 -3.52 13.01 -16.12
CA ILE A 246 -4.77 13.38 -15.46
C ILE A 246 -5.91 12.53 -16.00
N LEU A 247 -6.70 11.99 -15.08
CA LEU A 247 -7.91 11.21 -15.31
C LEU A 247 -9.00 11.80 -14.40
N SER A 248 -9.75 12.77 -14.92
CA SER A 248 -10.75 13.49 -14.14
C SER A 248 -12.15 13.16 -14.63
N HIS A 249 -12.99 12.60 -13.76
CA HIS A 249 -14.39 12.28 -14.03
C HIS A 249 -14.56 11.45 -15.31
N ILE A 250 -13.74 10.42 -15.45
CA ILE A 250 -13.71 9.54 -16.63
C ILE A 250 -13.70 8.06 -16.26
N LEU A 251 -13.03 7.68 -15.17
CA LEU A 251 -12.87 6.27 -14.81
C LEU A 251 -14.19 5.64 -14.38
N HIS A 252 -15.13 6.43 -13.84
CA HIS A 252 -16.45 5.97 -13.48
C HIS A 252 -17.30 5.48 -14.67
N GLN A 253 -16.89 5.70 -15.92
CA GLN A 253 -17.58 5.19 -17.12
C GLN A 253 -17.14 3.77 -17.48
N GLU A 254 -16.02 3.32 -16.92
CA GLU A 254 -15.29 2.13 -17.33
C GLU A 254 -15.37 1.02 -16.28
N SER A 255 -15.23 -0.23 -16.72
CA SER A 255 -15.14 -1.38 -15.81
C SER A 255 -13.80 -1.42 -15.08
N VAL A 256 -13.74 -2.13 -13.95
CA VAL A 256 -12.50 -2.30 -13.16
C VAL A 256 -11.34 -2.81 -14.03
N GLU A 257 -11.59 -3.80 -14.89
CA GLU A 257 -10.58 -4.40 -15.78
C GLU A 257 -10.06 -3.38 -16.81
N SER A 258 -10.98 -2.55 -17.32
CA SER A 258 -10.67 -1.51 -18.31
C SER A 258 -9.85 -0.38 -17.67
N ILE A 259 -10.20 0.02 -16.44
CA ILE A 259 -9.44 0.99 -15.63
C ILE A 259 -8.04 0.46 -15.34
N GLU A 260 -7.90 -0.78 -14.88
CA GLU A 260 -6.58 -1.36 -14.59
C GLU A 260 -5.71 -1.47 -15.85
N CYS A 261 -6.31 -1.82 -16.99
CA CYS A 261 -5.62 -1.83 -18.28
C CYS A 261 -5.12 -0.43 -18.66
N LEU A 262 -5.98 0.58 -18.53
CA LEU A 262 -5.63 1.98 -18.78
C LEU A 262 -4.52 2.46 -17.84
N LEU A 263 -4.63 2.22 -16.54
CA LEU A 263 -3.64 2.64 -15.55
C LEU A 263 -2.27 1.99 -15.80
N LYS A 264 -2.23 0.74 -16.27
CA LYS A 264 -0.97 0.08 -16.70
C LYS A 264 -0.35 0.77 -17.92
N ARG A 265 -1.14 1.35 -18.82
CA ARG A 265 -0.62 2.17 -19.95
C ARG A 265 -0.14 3.53 -19.45
N VAL A 266 -0.91 4.17 -18.58
CA VAL A 266 -0.53 5.42 -17.91
C VAL A 266 0.82 5.27 -17.20
N ALA A 267 1.04 4.15 -16.50
CA ALA A 267 2.31 3.87 -15.83
C ALA A 267 3.52 3.87 -16.78
N LYS A 268 3.35 3.46 -18.05
CA LYS A 268 4.44 3.38 -19.04
C LYS A 268 4.83 4.74 -19.61
N VAL A 269 3.89 5.69 -19.65
CA VAL A 269 4.09 7.04 -20.21
C VAL A 269 4.46 8.05 -19.12
N LEU A 270 4.33 7.70 -17.85
CA LEU A 270 4.80 8.55 -16.76
C LEU A 270 6.32 8.55 -16.72
N ARG A 271 6.89 9.75 -16.62
CA ARG A 271 8.29 9.94 -16.26
C ARG A 271 8.56 9.33 -14.88
N PRO A 272 9.81 8.99 -14.60
CA PRO A 272 10.30 8.72 -13.25
C PRO A 272 9.73 9.66 -12.19
N GLY A 273 8.99 9.14 -11.21
CA GLY A 273 8.42 9.96 -10.14
C GLY A 273 7.23 10.82 -10.57
N GLY A 274 6.81 10.69 -11.83
CA GLY A 274 5.63 11.31 -12.40
C GLY A 274 4.37 10.90 -11.64
N LYS A 275 3.32 11.71 -11.76
CA LYS A 275 2.08 11.52 -11.01
C LYS A 275 0.94 11.17 -11.95
N VAL A 276 0.18 10.12 -11.62
CA VAL A 276 -1.19 10.00 -12.12
C VAL A 276 -2.12 10.69 -11.12
N VAL A 277 -3.04 11.51 -11.64
CA VAL A 277 -4.04 12.21 -10.84
C VAL A 277 -5.41 11.71 -11.25
N ILE A 278 -6.10 11.07 -10.31
CA ILE A 278 -7.49 10.65 -10.45
C ILE A 278 -8.37 11.64 -9.68
N ASN A 279 -9.35 12.23 -10.35
CA ASN A 279 -10.38 13.08 -9.73
C ASN A 279 -11.75 12.45 -9.94
N GLU A 280 -12.36 11.93 -8.87
CA GLU A 280 -13.60 11.15 -8.96
C GLU A 280 -14.56 11.41 -7.79
N TYR A 281 -15.82 11.03 -7.95
CA TYR A 281 -16.82 11.02 -6.87
C TYR A 281 -16.76 9.71 -6.09
N CYS A 282 -15.76 9.59 -5.21
CA CYS A 282 -15.47 8.34 -4.53
C CYS A 282 -16.48 7.99 -3.41
N LEU A 283 -16.76 6.71 -3.27
CA LEU A 283 -17.50 6.17 -2.12
C LEU A 283 -16.59 5.87 -0.93
N ASN A 284 -17.18 5.79 0.27
CA ASN A 284 -16.57 5.12 1.40
C ASN A 284 -16.49 3.60 1.14
N ASN A 285 -15.67 2.90 1.93
CA ASN A 285 -15.41 1.48 1.73
C ASN A 285 -16.67 0.62 1.95
N GLU A 286 -17.60 1.09 2.79
CA GLU A 286 -18.87 0.44 3.06
C GLU A 286 -19.91 0.66 1.96
N LYS A 287 -19.60 1.47 0.92
CA LYS A 287 -20.52 1.89 -0.15
C LYS A 287 -21.86 2.42 0.40
N SER A 288 -21.79 3.14 1.51
CA SER A 288 -22.94 3.74 2.22
C SER A 288 -22.97 5.27 2.15
N GLY A 289 -21.93 5.87 1.57
CA GLY A 289 -21.85 7.31 1.31
C GLY A 289 -20.55 7.67 0.60
N PRO A 290 -20.31 8.97 0.34
CA PRO A 290 -21.21 10.09 0.58
C PRO A 290 -22.43 10.07 -0.36
N TYR A 291 -23.51 10.76 0.06
CA TYR A 291 -24.79 10.78 -0.67
C TYR A 291 -24.63 11.09 -2.17
N TYR A 292 -23.83 12.10 -2.52
CA TYR A 292 -23.63 12.49 -3.91
C TYR A 292 -23.04 11.36 -4.76
N GLY A 293 -22.01 10.66 -4.26
CA GLY A 293 -21.39 9.54 -4.97
C GLY A 293 -22.37 8.38 -5.18
N LEU A 294 -23.23 8.09 -4.21
CA LEU A 294 -24.25 7.04 -4.36
C LEU A 294 -25.32 7.38 -5.41
N ILE A 295 -25.79 8.63 -5.42
CA ILE A 295 -26.72 9.10 -6.46
C ILE A 295 -26.02 9.10 -7.83
N PHE A 296 -24.73 9.43 -7.87
CA PHE A 296 -23.94 9.39 -9.09
C PHE A 296 -23.70 7.96 -9.60
N ALA A 297 -23.57 6.95 -8.73
CA ALA A 297 -23.52 5.55 -9.14
C ALA A 297 -24.78 5.13 -9.92
N VAL A 298 -25.97 5.59 -9.48
CA VAL A 298 -27.22 5.38 -10.23
C VAL A 298 -27.18 6.08 -11.59
N ASN A 299 -26.58 7.27 -11.66
CA ASN A 299 -26.34 7.94 -12.94
C ASN A 299 -25.41 7.11 -13.85
N MET A 300 -24.41 6.40 -13.31
CA MET A 300 -23.56 5.51 -14.11
C MET A 300 -24.33 4.32 -14.67
N LEU A 301 -25.18 3.68 -13.86
CA LEU A 301 -26.07 2.61 -14.34
C LEU A 301 -27.00 3.06 -15.48
N LEU A 302 -27.47 4.32 -15.43
CA LEU A 302 -28.33 4.89 -16.45
C LEU A 302 -27.61 5.19 -17.78
N GLN A 303 -26.29 5.43 -17.75
CA GLN A 303 -25.55 5.99 -18.88
C GLN A 303 -24.55 4.99 -19.49
N ASN A 304 -24.03 4.05 -18.70
CA ASN A 304 -22.91 3.19 -19.08
C ASN A 304 -23.23 1.71 -18.86
N HIS A 305 -22.69 0.84 -19.72
CA HIS A 305 -22.87 -0.62 -19.61
C HIS A 305 -21.99 -1.27 -18.53
N GLY A 306 -20.92 -0.60 -18.07
CA GLY A 306 -19.96 -1.17 -17.12
C GLY A 306 -19.33 -0.18 -16.12
N GLY A 307 -19.80 1.07 -16.08
CA GLY A 307 -19.28 2.10 -15.18
C GLY A 307 -19.97 2.11 -13.81
N ASP A 308 -19.29 2.63 -12.78
CA ASP A 308 -19.78 2.74 -11.40
C ASP A 308 -19.08 3.89 -10.65
N SER A 309 -19.55 4.22 -9.44
CA SER A 309 -18.78 5.05 -8.50
C SER A 309 -17.97 4.16 -7.56
N TYR A 310 -16.66 4.11 -7.77
CA TYR A 310 -15.77 3.26 -6.97
C TYR A 310 -15.37 3.92 -5.64
N SER A 311 -15.12 3.09 -4.63
CA SER A 311 -14.59 3.52 -3.35
C SER A 311 -13.10 3.88 -3.44
N LEU A 312 -12.63 4.59 -2.42
CA LEU A 312 -11.21 4.94 -2.32
C LEU A 312 -10.30 3.72 -2.29
N THR A 313 -10.69 2.64 -1.61
CA THR A 313 -9.92 1.40 -1.57
C THR A 313 -9.90 0.69 -2.91
N GLU A 314 -11.00 0.73 -3.66
CA GLU A 314 -11.05 0.18 -5.01
C GLU A 314 -10.09 0.93 -5.94
N TYR A 315 -10.15 2.27 -5.99
CA TYR A 315 -9.19 3.05 -6.79
C TYR A 315 -7.74 2.85 -6.33
N ALA A 316 -7.48 2.81 -5.02
CA ALA A 316 -6.14 2.54 -4.50
C ALA A 316 -5.62 1.14 -4.89
N THR A 317 -6.50 0.15 -4.93
CA THR A 317 -6.17 -1.22 -5.36
C THR A 317 -5.86 -1.26 -6.86
N MET A 318 -6.68 -0.62 -7.70
CA MET A 318 -6.43 -0.55 -9.15
C MET A 318 -5.12 0.18 -9.46
N LEU A 319 -4.84 1.28 -8.76
CA LEU A 319 -3.58 2.02 -8.84
C LEU A 319 -2.38 1.15 -8.41
N HIS A 320 -2.50 0.43 -7.29
CA HIS A 320 -1.47 -0.50 -6.83
C HIS A 320 -1.20 -1.62 -7.84
N ASN A 321 -2.25 -2.22 -8.40
CA ASN A 321 -2.16 -3.28 -9.41
C ASN A 321 -1.53 -2.80 -10.73
N ALA A 322 -1.62 -1.49 -10.99
CA ALA A 322 -0.95 -0.83 -12.11
C ALA A 322 0.50 -0.39 -11.81
N GLY A 323 1.01 -0.60 -10.59
CA GLY A 323 2.35 -0.18 -10.17
C GLY A 323 2.45 1.31 -9.83
N LEU A 324 1.34 1.96 -9.52
CA LEU A 324 1.22 3.40 -9.23
C LEU A 324 0.73 3.63 -7.79
N PRO A 325 1.51 3.30 -6.74
CA PRO A 325 1.05 3.42 -5.36
C PRO A 325 0.55 4.83 -5.02
N VAL A 326 -0.53 4.91 -4.25
CA VAL A 326 -1.14 6.17 -3.82
C VAL A 326 -0.20 6.92 -2.87
N GLU A 327 0.21 8.13 -3.24
CA GLU A 327 1.00 9.03 -2.38
C GLU A 327 0.10 9.94 -1.55
N THR A 328 -0.99 10.43 -2.14
CA THR A 328 -1.85 11.44 -1.52
C THR A 328 -3.29 11.17 -1.90
N MET A 329 -4.18 11.23 -0.93
CA MET A 329 -5.61 11.08 -1.11
C MET A 329 -6.34 12.07 -0.22
N TYR A 330 -7.13 12.95 -0.81
CA TYR A 330 -7.92 13.93 -0.05
C TYR A 330 -9.01 14.56 -0.92
N SER A 331 -10.05 15.08 -0.28
CA SER A 331 -11.12 15.84 -0.93
C SER A 331 -10.89 17.33 -0.69
N PRO A 332 -10.21 18.07 -1.61
CA PRO A 332 -9.98 19.50 -1.43
C PRO A 332 -11.29 20.30 -1.44
N VAL A 333 -12.23 19.86 -2.29
CA VAL A 333 -13.55 20.47 -2.47
C VAL A 333 -14.55 19.34 -2.71
N PRO A 334 -15.29 18.90 -1.67
CA PRO A 334 -16.35 17.92 -1.83
C PRO A 334 -17.37 18.39 -2.89
N PRO A 335 -17.94 17.48 -3.70
CA PRO A 335 -17.90 16.03 -3.56
C PRO A 335 -16.73 15.33 -4.27
N SER A 336 -15.86 16.06 -4.96
CA SER A 336 -14.70 15.48 -5.67
C SER A 336 -13.62 15.02 -4.71
N THR A 337 -13.00 13.88 -5.03
CA THR A 337 -11.82 13.37 -4.32
C THR A 337 -10.66 13.25 -5.29
N LEU A 338 -9.50 13.76 -4.88
CA LEU A 338 -8.24 13.59 -5.58
C LEU A 338 -7.47 12.41 -5.01
N LEU A 339 -7.07 11.50 -5.89
CA LEU A 339 -6.08 10.45 -5.62
C LEU A 339 -4.87 10.71 -6.52
N ILE A 340 -3.70 10.77 -5.91
CA ILE A 340 -2.44 10.97 -6.62
C ILE A 340 -1.62 9.68 -6.45
N GLY A 341 -1.52 8.91 -7.54
CA GLY A 341 -0.61 7.79 -7.66
C GLY A 341 0.74 8.29 -8.16
N ALA A 342 1.84 7.75 -7.63
CA ALA A 342 3.17 8.06 -8.13
C ALA A 342 3.66 6.91 -8.98
N ALA A 343 4.09 7.21 -10.22
CA ALA A 343 5.05 6.35 -10.86
C ALA A 343 6.28 6.26 -9.95
N PRO A 344 6.86 5.08 -9.76
CA PRO A 344 8.06 4.95 -8.98
C PRO A 344 9.10 5.95 -9.49
N GLN A 345 9.71 6.71 -8.58
CA GLN A 345 10.87 7.50 -8.94
C GLN A 345 11.91 6.54 -9.50
N ILE A 346 12.18 6.65 -10.79
CA ILE A 346 13.50 6.31 -11.32
C ILE A 346 14.41 7.47 -10.89
N GLU A 347 14.66 7.62 -9.59
CA GLU A 347 16.05 7.77 -9.18
C GLU A 347 16.67 6.51 -9.76
N THR A 348 17.43 6.66 -10.86
CA THR A 348 18.12 5.58 -11.59
C THR A 348 17.73 4.25 -11.04
N SER A 349 16.71 3.67 -11.66
CA SER A 349 16.33 2.30 -11.39
C SER A 349 17.66 1.58 -11.34
N ILE A 350 17.95 1.01 -10.19
CA ILE A 350 18.62 -0.26 -10.21
C ILE A 350 17.60 -1.15 -10.93
N SER A 351 17.65 -1.03 -12.25
CA SER A 351 17.14 -1.96 -13.18
C SER A 351 17.71 -3.28 -12.71
N LEU A 352 16.85 -4.21 -12.33
CA LEU A 352 17.30 -5.59 -12.21
C LEU A 352 17.79 -6.14 -13.58
N ARG A 353 17.67 -5.37 -14.68
CA ARG A 353 18.39 -5.60 -15.95
C ARG A 353 19.83 -5.07 -15.97
N GLU A 354 20.24 -4.17 -15.07
CA GLU A 354 21.65 -3.73 -14.90
C GLU A 354 22.44 -4.59 -13.90
N PHE A 355 21.77 -5.48 -13.16
CA PHE A 355 22.42 -6.62 -12.50
C PHE A 355 22.49 -7.87 -13.39
N ARG A 356 22.41 -7.71 -14.73
CA ARG A 356 23.09 -8.68 -15.58
C ARG A 356 24.58 -8.62 -15.24
N VAL A 357 25.13 -9.79 -14.93
CA VAL A 357 26.56 -10.07 -14.94
C VAL A 357 27.10 -9.59 -16.29
N HIS A 358 27.54 -8.33 -16.36
CA HIS A 358 28.47 -7.94 -17.39
C HIS A 358 29.76 -8.69 -17.07
N SER A 359 30.10 -9.52 -18.05
CA SER A 359 31.25 -10.40 -18.22
C SER A 359 32.49 -10.11 -17.36
N PRO A 360 33.27 -11.16 -17.08
CA PRO A 360 34.08 -11.27 -15.89
C PRO A 360 35.08 -10.13 -15.80
N VAL A 361 35.09 -9.45 -14.65
CA VAL A 361 36.37 -9.09 -14.06
C VAL A 361 37.16 -10.40 -14.06
N LYS A 362 38.32 -10.45 -14.73
CA LYS A 362 39.25 -11.57 -14.62
C LYS A 362 39.77 -11.64 -13.18
N VAL A 363 38.91 -12.13 -12.30
CA VAL A 363 39.24 -12.78 -11.04
C VAL A 363 38.74 -14.20 -11.26
N ALA A 364 39.65 -15.16 -11.17
CA ALA A 364 39.42 -16.53 -11.51
C ALA A 364 38.49 -17.20 -10.47
N THR A 365 37.17 -16.99 -10.56
CA THR A 365 36.14 -17.86 -9.96
C THR A 365 34.78 -17.64 -10.65
N THR A 366 34.31 -18.64 -11.38
CA THR A 366 33.03 -18.70 -12.12
C THR A 366 31.88 -19.17 -11.22
N VAL A 367 31.56 -18.42 -10.16
CA VAL A 367 30.47 -18.79 -9.23
C VAL A 367 29.18 -18.03 -9.59
N GLU A 368 28.13 -18.77 -9.97
CA GLU A 368 26.82 -18.23 -10.35
C GLU A 368 25.88 -18.17 -9.14
N MET A 369 25.35 -16.98 -8.83
CA MET A 369 24.43 -16.78 -7.71
C MET A 369 23.11 -17.55 -7.92
N PRO A 370 22.54 -18.18 -6.88
CA PRO A 370 21.19 -18.71 -6.96
C PRO A 370 20.14 -17.64 -7.35
N PRO A 371 19.07 -18.00 -8.07
CA PRO A 371 18.08 -17.04 -8.57
C PRO A 371 17.18 -16.45 -7.47
N ASN A 372 17.02 -17.18 -6.36
CA ASN A 372 16.22 -16.79 -5.19
C ASN A 372 16.69 -17.61 -3.97
N PHE A 373 16.09 -17.40 -2.80
CA PHE A 373 16.46 -18.09 -1.57
C PHE A 373 15.74 -19.43 -1.37
N ALA A 374 14.79 -19.79 -2.23
CA ALA A 374 14.16 -21.11 -2.22
C ALA A 374 15.02 -22.18 -2.95
N ASP A 375 16.02 -21.77 -3.73
CA ASP A 375 16.95 -22.68 -4.41
C ASP A 375 17.78 -23.47 -3.38
N ARG A 376 17.73 -24.80 -3.46
CA ARG A 376 18.44 -25.72 -2.54
C ARG A 376 19.96 -25.65 -2.66
N ARG A 377 20.51 -25.03 -3.71
CA ARG A 377 21.97 -24.83 -3.84
C ARG A 377 22.56 -24.09 -2.65
N TRP A 378 21.82 -23.18 -2.00
CA TRP A 378 22.27 -22.52 -0.77
C TRP A 378 22.64 -23.50 0.35
N ASP A 379 22.05 -24.70 0.36
CA ASP A 379 22.30 -25.73 1.37
C ASP A 379 23.34 -26.77 0.94
N SER A 380 23.75 -26.79 -0.33
CA SER A 380 24.60 -27.85 -0.89
C SER A 380 25.85 -27.36 -1.62
N MET A 381 26.01 -26.05 -1.83
CA MET A 381 27.21 -25.45 -2.42
C MET A 381 28.42 -25.58 -1.49
N GLY A 382 29.62 -25.68 -2.07
CA GLY A 382 30.86 -25.77 -1.28
C GLY A 382 31.13 -24.50 -0.48
N SER A 383 31.87 -24.60 0.63
CA SER A 383 32.11 -23.47 1.54
C SER A 383 32.66 -22.23 0.83
N ASP A 384 33.62 -22.38 -0.08
CA ASP A 384 34.21 -21.26 -0.84
C ASP A 384 33.18 -20.59 -1.77
N GLU A 385 32.30 -21.39 -2.38
CA GLU A 385 31.24 -20.92 -3.28
C GLU A 385 30.17 -20.14 -2.51
N LEU A 386 29.78 -20.69 -1.35
CA LEU A 386 28.87 -20.05 -0.41
C LEU A 386 29.44 -18.72 0.07
N ASP A 387 30.70 -18.72 0.50
CA ASP A 387 31.34 -17.54 1.03
C ASP A 387 31.45 -16.43 -0.01
N HIS A 388 31.77 -16.80 -1.25
CA HIS A 388 31.77 -15.88 -2.37
C HIS A 388 30.39 -15.23 -2.58
N CYS A 389 29.32 -16.03 -2.56
CA CYS A 389 27.95 -15.52 -2.71
C CYS A 389 27.57 -14.58 -1.56
N LEU A 390 27.82 -14.97 -0.31
CA LEU A 390 27.48 -14.19 0.87
C LEU A 390 28.25 -12.87 0.93
N LEU A 391 29.56 -12.88 0.68
CA LEU A 391 30.39 -11.68 0.68
C LEU A 391 30.01 -10.71 -0.45
N LYS A 392 29.55 -11.24 -1.60
CA LYS A 392 29.03 -10.42 -2.70
C LYS A 392 27.72 -9.74 -2.32
N LEU A 393 26.77 -10.46 -1.70
CA LEU A 393 25.52 -9.90 -1.21
C LEU A 393 25.77 -8.87 -0.09
N LEU A 394 26.64 -9.19 0.85
CA LEU A 394 27.06 -8.29 1.92
C LEU A 394 27.68 -7.00 1.37
N GLN A 395 28.52 -7.11 0.33
CA GLN A 395 29.08 -5.93 -0.34
C GLN A 395 28.00 -5.05 -0.98
N GLN A 396 26.99 -5.65 -1.64
CA GLN A 396 25.86 -4.92 -2.21
C GLN A 396 25.04 -4.25 -1.10
N GLN A 397 24.82 -4.96 0.01
CA GLN A 397 24.11 -4.45 1.17
C GLN A 397 24.81 -3.27 1.84
N LEU A 398 26.13 -3.34 2.01
CA LEU A 398 26.93 -2.25 2.58
C LEU A 398 26.86 -0.99 1.73
N ARG A 399 26.91 -1.13 0.39
CA ARG A 399 26.72 0.01 -0.53
C ARG A 399 25.33 0.61 -0.41
N PHE A 400 24.30 -0.23 -0.44
CA PHE A 400 22.92 0.21 -0.25
C PHE A 400 22.74 0.96 1.08
N ALA A 401 23.27 0.41 2.18
CA ALA A 401 23.18 1.05 3.48
C ALA A 401 23.93 2.38 3.54
N SER A 402 25.13 2.46 2.94
CA SER A 402 25.89 3.71 2.87
C SER A 402 25.16 4.82 2.13
N GLU A 403 24.35 4.48 1.13
CA GLU A 403 23.66 5.47 0.31
C GLU A 403 22.33 5.90 0.92
N TYR A 404 21.55 4.92 1.40
CA TYR A 404 20.14 5.13 1.70
C TYR A 404 19.81 5.20 3.18
N VAL A 405 20.71 4.84 4.10
CA VAL A 405 20.37 4.75 5.54
C VAL A 405 21.20 5.73 6.35
N TYR A 406 20.52 6.63 7.06
CA TYR A 406 21.16 7.74 7.79
C TYR A 406 22.22 7.25 8.78
N PHE A 407 21.92 6.19 9.54
CA PHE A 407 22.89 5.65 10.49
C PHE A 407 24.18 5.19 9.80
N TRP A 408 24.08 4.48 8.67
CA TRP A 408 25.22 3.85 8.00
C TRP A 408 26.02 4.78 7.07
N HIS A 409 25.41 5.87 6.59
CA HIS A 409 26.01 6.79 5.60
C HIS A 409 27.44 7.21 5.93
N ASP A 410 27.66 7.76 7.13
CA ASP A 410 28.97 8.26 7.56
C ASP A 410 29.70 7.31 8.52
N ARG A 411 29.07 6.16 8.83
CA ARG A 411 29.59 5.22 9.83
C ARG A 411 30.32 4.04 9.21
N LEU A 412 30.09 3.71 7.95
CA LEU A 412 30.79 2.60 7.30
C LEU A 412 32.25 2.96 6.97
N PRO A 413 33.25 2.21 7.48
CA PRO A 413 34.65 2.39 7.12
C PRO A 413 34.88 2.44 5.59
N PRO A 414 35.68 3.39 5.06
CA PRO A 414 36.00 3.45 3.64
C PRO A 414 36.59 2.15 3.09
N SER A 415 37.32 1.39 3.92
CA SER A 415 37.88 0.08 3.56
C SER A 415 36.81 -0.92 3.13
N LEU A 416 35.62 -0.88 3.74
CA LEU A 416 34.49 -1.76 3.41
C LEU A 416 33.85 -1.41 2.07
N LEU A 417 33.68 -0.11 1.80
CA LEU A 417 33.06 0.37 0.56
C LEU A 417 34.00 0.22 -0.65
N GLN A 418 35.31 0.30 -0.43
CA GLN A 418 36.33 0.26 -1.49
C GLN A 418 36.83 -1.15 -1.80
N ALA A 419 36.65 -2.13 -0.91
CA ALA A 419 37.14 -3.51 -1.11
C ALA A 419 36.60 -4.13 -2.41
N LYS A 420 37.45 -4.74 -3.23
CA LYS A 420 37.06 -5.43 -4.47
C LYS A 420 37.96 -6.67 -4.69
N PRO A 421 37.56 -7.88 -4.26
CA PRO A 421 36.31 -8.24 -3.57
C PRO A 421 36.32 -7.89 -2.06
N LEU A 422 35.15 -7.89 -1.44
CA LEU A 422 35.02 -7.88 0.02
C LEU A 422 35.52 -9.23 0.58
N THR A 423 36.23 -9.20 1.71
CA THR A 423 36.69 -10.40 2.42
C THR A 423 36.16 -10.39 3.86
N ARG A 424 36.05 -11.57 4.49
CA ARG A 424 35.66 -11.68 5.91
C ARG A 424 36.51 -10.79 6.81
N LYS A 425 37.83 -10.82 6.64
CA LYS A 425 38.78 -9.99 7.43
C LYS A 425 38.53 -8.48 7.29
N ILE A 426 38.06 -8.02 6.13
CA ILE A 426 37.68 -6.61 5.96
C ILE A 426 36.33 -6.37 6.64
N PHE A 427 35.36 -7.27 6.47
CA PHE A 427 34.05 -7.18 7.11
C PHE A 427 34.11 -7.16 8.65
N GLU A 428 35.01 -7.93 9.24
CA GLU A 428 35.26 -7.99 10.69
C GLU A 428 35.74 -6.66 11.28
N GLN A 429 36.15 -5.69 10.46
CA GLN A 429 36.46 -4.33 10.92
C GLN A 429 35.22 -3.52 11.31
N LEU A 430 34.03 -3.96 10.90
CA LEU A 430 32.79 -3.28 11.22
C LEU A 430 32.41 -3.51 12.70
N PRO A 431 32.19 -2.44 13.49
CA PRO A 431 31.80 -2.58 14.89
C PRO A 431 30.50 -3.38 15.07
N LEU A 432 30.41 -4.10 16.19
CA LEU A 432 29.23 -4.91 16.52
C LEU A 432 28.05 -4.02 16.89
N LEU A 433 26.87 -4.38 16.36
CA LEU A 433 25.60 -3.79 16.77
C LEU A 433 24.96 -4.69 17.83
N ASP A 434 24.52 -4.13 18.95
CA ASP A 434 23.78 -4.89 19.96
C ASP A 434 22.45 -4.22 20.32
N LYS A 435 21.65 -4.95 21.09
CA LYS A 435 20.32 -4.51 21.47
C LYS A 435 20.33 -3.27 22.38
N LYS A 436 21.41 -3.03 23.14
CA LYS A 436 21.54 -1.83 23.97
C LYS A 436 21.75 -0.63 23.06
N THR A 437 22.68 -0.69 22.10
CA THR A 437 22.89 0.36 21.10
C THR A 437 21.60 0.65 20.34
N MET A 438 20.90 -0.37 19.84
CA MET A 438 19.67 -0.18 19.08
C MET A 438 18.57 0.56 19.85
N ARG A 439 18.52 0.45 21.17
CA ARG A 439 17.54 1.17 22.02
C ARG A 439 17.85 2.66 22.17
N LEU A 440 19.12 3.05 21.97
CA LEU A 440 19.56 4.45 22.03
C LEU A 440 19.34 5.18 20.70
N LEU A 441 19.17 4.43 19.60
CA LEU A 441 18.93 5.01 18.29
C LEU A 441 17.52 5.59 18.19
N GLU A 442 17.39 6.68 17.44
CA GLU A 442 16.09 7.22 17.06
C GLU A 442 15.28 6.17 16.28
N HIS A 443 13.95 6.23 16.45
CA HIS A 443 13.06 5.31 15.75
C HIS A 443 13.24 5.44 14.23
N GLY A 444 13.67 4.35 13.60
CA GLY A 444 13.91 4.30 12.16
C GLY A 444 15.31 4.74 11.71
N ALA A 445 16.26 4.99 12.62
CA ALA A 445 17.65 5.33 12.26
C ALA A 445 18.32 4.29 11.34
N LEU A 446 17.92 3.02 11.49
CA LEU A 446 18.40 1.88 10.70
C LEU A 446 17.50 1.57 9.48
N LEU A 447 16.56 2.44 9.13
CA LEU A 447 15.70 2.30 7.96
C LEU A 447 16.19 3.17 6.80
N PRO A 448 15.95 2.76 5.55
CA PRO A 448 16.19 3.62 4.39
C PRO A 448 15.37 4.91 4.44
N LYS A 449 15.96 5.99 3.96
CA LYS A 449 15.27 7.26 3.70
C LYS A 449 14.08 7.00 2.78
N ASN A 450 12.95 7.66 3.05
CA ASN A 450 11.75 7.59 2.21
C ASN A 450 11.24 6.15 1.94
N SER A 451 11.40 5.25 2.90
CA SER A 451 11.09 3.83 2.73
C SER A 451 9.68 3.52 2.18
N GLY A 452 8.69 4.40 2.33
CA GLY A 452 7.28 4.04 2.07
C GLY A 452 6.75 2.98 3.05
N PRO A 453 5.57 2.38 2.82
CA PRO A 453 4.96 1.45 3.77
C PRO A 453 5.77 0.15 3.91
N PHE A 454 5.87 -0.36 5.14
CA PHE A 454 6.47 -1.67 5.41
C PHE A 454 5.39 -2.76 5.40
N HIS A 455 5.77 -3.98 5.00
CA HIS A 455 4.87 -5.12 4.98
C HIS A 455 4.55 -5.58 6.41
N VAL A 456 5.59 -5.71 7.23
CA VAL A 456 5.46 -6.12 8.64
C VAL A 456 6.43 -5.31 9.48
N VAL A 457 5.95 -4.79 10.61
CA VAL A 457 6.79 -4.24 11.70
C VAL A 457 6.50 -5.02 12.96
N ARG A 458 7.56 -5.50 13.64
CA ARG A 458 7.46 -6.27 14.87
C ARG A 458 8.46 -5.78 15.89
N SER A 459 8.01 -5.70 17.14
CA SER A 459 8.85 -5.29 18.27
C SER A 459 9.31 -6.52 19.03
N THR A 460 10.55 -6.48 19.52
CA THR A 460 11.10 -7.55 20.33
C THR A 460 10.45 -7.53 21.72
N GLY A 461 9.95 -8.67 22.21
CA GLY A 461 9.44 -8.79 23.58
C GLY A 461 10.58 -8.75 24.59
N GLY A 462 10.49 -7.89 25.61
CA GLY A 462 11.48 -7.82 26.69
C GLY A 462 11.10 -6.81 27.76
N THR A 463 10.67 -7.33 28.90
CA THR A 463 10.46 -6.64 30.18
C THR A 463 11.73 -5.88 30.61
N THR A 464 11.57 -4.66 31.13
CA THR A 464 12.58 -3.71 31.66
C THR A 464 13.14 -2.59 30.75
N GLY A 465 12.68 -2.39 29.50
CA GLY A 465 13.10 -1.22 28.70
C GLY A 465 12.28 -0.94 27.42
N THR A 466 12.71 0.06 26.63
CA THR A 466 12.09 0.41 25.33
C THR A 466 12.25 -0.74 24.33
N PRO A 467 11.15 -1.24 23.71
CA PRO A 467 11.22 -2.28 22.69
C PRO A 467 11.95 -1.80 21.42
N VAL A 468 12.75 -2.68 20.82
CA VAL A 468 13.35 -2.44 19.50
C VAL A 468 12.39 -2.95 18.43
N SER A 469 12.12 -2.14 17.41
CA SER A 469 11.24 -2.49 16.31
C SER A 469 12.02 -2.81 15.04
N ILE A 470 11.59 -3.87 14.36
CA ILE A 470 12.19 -4.38 13.12
C ILE A 470 11.14 -4.30 12.04
N ALA A 471 11.47 -3.62 10.95
CA ALA A 471 10.61 -3.44 9.80
C ALA A 471 11.08 -4.30 8.63
N TRP A 472 10.11 -4.90 7.94
CA TRP A 472 10.30 -5.78 6.80
C TRP A 472 9.54 -5.21 5.61
N LYS A 473 10.21 -5.01 4.47
CA LYS A 473 9.53 -4.87 3.19
C LYS A 473 9.00 -6.22 2.74
N LEU A 474 8.04 -6.21 1.82
CA LEU A 474 7.49 -7.44 1.25
C LEU A 474 8.60 -8.30 0.64
N ALA A 475 9.56 -7.69 -0.06
CA ALA A 475 10.70 -8.41 -0.63
C ALA A 475 11.61 -9.05 0.45
N ASP A 476 11.85 -8.37 1.57
CA ASP A 476 12.62 -8.94 2.68
C ASP A 476 11.86 -10.13 3.30
N TRP A 477 10.55 -9.95 3.48
CA TRP A 477 9.66 -10.98 4.03
C TRP A 477 9.62 -12.22 3.14
N HIS A 478 9.55 -12.01 1.82
CA HIS A 478 9.62 -13.09 0.85
C HIS A 478 10.95 -13.84 0.90
N ALA A 479 12.08 -13.17 1.09
CA ALA A 479 13.37 -13.85 1.24
C ALA A 479 13.40 -14.76 2.46
N SER A 480 12.96 -14.28 3.62
CA SER A 480 12.84 -15.12 4.83
C SER A 480 11.86 -16.28 4.62
N LEU A 481 10.73 -16.03 3.93
CA LEU A 481 9.71 -17.04 3.65
C LEU A 481 10.21 -18.13 2.69
N GLU A 482 10.96 -17.76 1.65
CA GLU A 482 11.63 -18.68 0.73
C GLU A 482 12.61 -19.60 1.48
N THR A 483 13.41 -19.04 2.38
CA THR A 483 14.32 -19.82 3.23
C THR A 483 13.55 -20.76 4.17
N VAL A 484 12.51 -20.28 4.86
CA VAL A 484 11.67 -21.14 5.73
C VAL A 484 11.08 -22.30 4.93
N LYS A 485 10.50 -22.02 3.76
CA LYS A 485 9.88 -23.03 2.89
C LYS A 485 10.87 -24.10 2.44
N ARG A 486 12.12 -23.73 2.15
CA ARG A 486 13.19 -24.64 1.71
C ARG A 486 13.39 -25.82 2.67
N PHE A 487 13.08 -25.63 3.96
CA PHE A 487 13.22 -26.66 4.99
C PHE A 487 11.91 -27.34 5.39
N LEU A 488 10.77 -26.95 4.80
CA LEU A 488 9.45 -27.50 5.12
C LEU A 488 8.98 -28.60 4.16
N ASP A 489 9.81 -29.03 3.21
CA ASP A 489 9.48 -30.12 2.28
C ASP A 489 9.07 -31.43 2.99
N PRO A 490 9.74 -31.87 4.09
CA PRO A 490 9.28 -33.04 4.85
C PRO A 490 7.88 -32.85 5.45
N ILE A 491 7.54 -31.64 5.89
CA ILE A 491 6.18 -31.32 6.37
C ILE A 491 5.19 -31.34 5.22
N ALA A 492 5.55 -30.81 4.05
CA ALA A 492 4.73 -30.85 2.84
C ALA A 492 4.38 -32.29 2.44
N ALA A 493 5.33 -33.23 2.59
CA ALA A 493 5.15 -34.64 2.29
C ALA A 493 4.07 -35.32 3.14
N LEU A 494 3.80 -34.81 4.35
CA LEU A 494 2.70 -35.28 5.21
C LEU A 494 1.32 -34.91 4.65
N LYS A 495 1.24 -33.96 3.70
CA LYS A 495 0.01 -33.42 3.09
C LYS A 495 -1.03 -32.98 4.13
N PRO A 496 -0.67 -32.06 5.06
CA PRO A 496 -1.61 -31.59 6.06
C PRO A 496 -2.71 -30.73 5.43
N ASN A 497 -3.97 -30.94 5.81
CA ASN A 497 -5.08 -30.05 5.42
C ASN A 497 -5.10 -28.77 6.27
N VAL A 498 -4.87 -28.94 7.58
CA VAL A 498 -4.81 -27.86 8.58
C VAL A 498 -3.52 -28.00 9.38
N ILE A 499 -2.82 -26.89 9.55
CA ILE A 499 -1.68 -26.76 10.46
C ILE A 499 -2.07 -25.77 11.54
N TRP A 500 -2.02 -26.19 12.81
CA TRP A 500 -2.36 -25.32 13.94
C TRP A 500 -1.12 -24.51 14.36
N ASN A 501 -1.24 -23.19 14.43
CA ASN A 501 -0.15 -22.29 14.74
C ASN A 501 -0.30 -21.68 16.14
N GLY A 502 0.53 -22.17 17.07
CA GLY A 502 0.55 -21.77 18.47
C GLY A 502 1.29 -20.46 18.74
N TYR A 503 2.02 -19.91 17.77
CA TYR A 503 2.73 -18.65 17.97
C TYR A 503 1.76 -17.47 17.98
N ASN A 504 1.97 -16.55 18.93
CA ASN A 504 1.26 -15.27 18.97
C ASN A 504 1.42 -14.50 17.63
N GLN A 505 0.31 -14.11 17.02
CA GLN A 505 0.25 -13.37 15.75
C GLN A 505 0.81 -11.92 15.84
N GLY A 506 0.93 -11.40 17.06
CA GLY A 506 1.66 -10.16 17.35
C GLY A 506 3.18 -10.32 17.39
N HIS A 507 3.71 -11.54 17.50
CA HIS A 507 5.14 -11.85 17.30
C HIS A 507 5.42 -12.03 15.80
N VAL A 508 6.69 -12.01 15.39
CA VAL A 508 7.05 -12.19 13.96
C VAL A 508 6.88 -13.64 13.48
N SER A 509 7.07 -14.62 14.37
CA SER A 509 6.93 -16.05 14.08
C SER A 509 5.50 -16.46 13.70
N GLY A 510 4.47 -15.85 14.31
CA GLY A 510 3.07 -16.12 13.96
C GLY A 510 2.79 -15.94 12.47
N PRO A 511 2.88 -14.71 11.93
CA PRO A 511 2.58 -14.44 10.53
C PRO A 511 3.52 -15.13 9.54
N ILE A 512 4.82 -15.26 9.82
CA ILE A 512 5.74 -15.92 8.87
C ILE A 512 5.41 -17.40 8.68
N PHE A 513 5.01 -18.09 9.77
CA PHE A 513 4.58 -19.48 9.67
C PHE A 513 3.18 -19.59 9.04
N ASP A 514 2.26 -18.66 9.30
CA ASP A 514 0.98 -18.62 8.58
C ASP A 514 1.18 -18.52 7.07
N ASP A 515 2.09 -17.66 6.61
CA ASP A 515 2.42 -17.53 5.19
C ASP A 515 3.13 -18.77 4.65
N ALA A 516 4.03 -19.38 5.42
CA ALA A 516 4.68 -20.63 5.05
C ALA A 516 3.66 -21.77 4.90
N ILE A 517 2.71 -21.89 5.83
CA ILE A 517 1.63 -22.88 5.80
C ILE A 517 0.78 -22.70 4.52
N ARG A 518 0.42 -21.46 4.16
CA ARG A 518 -0.31 -21.19 2.91
C ARG A 518 0.48 -21.63 1.67
N GLN A 519 1.79 -21.40 1.66
CA GLN A 519 2.65 -21.85 0.56
C GLN A 519 2.83 -23.37 0.46
N LEU A 520 2.61 -24.11 1.57
CA LEU A 520 2.56 -25.58 1.56
C LEU A 520 1.22 -26.11 1.03
N GLY A 521 0.23 -25.24 0.79
CA GLY A 521 -1.12 -25.63 0.37
C GLY A 521 -2.03 -26.06 1.52
N ALA A 522 -1.64 -25.79 2.76
CA ALA A 522 -2.43 -26.09 3.96
C ALA A 522 -3.14 -24.84 4.50
N THR A 523 -4.18 -25.04 5.30
CA THR A 523 -4.88 -23.94 6.00
C THR A 523 -4.22 -23.66 7.34
N PRO A 524 -3.70 -22.43 7.60
CA PRO A 524 -3.22 -22.07 8.93
C PRO A 524 -4.40 -21.86 9.87
N PHE A 525 -4.33 -22.45 11.07
CA PHE A 525 -5.27 -22.20 12.15
C PHE A 525 -4.52 -21.63 13.35
N ALA A 526 -4.55 -20.31 13.51
CA ALA A 526 -3.87 -19.65 14.62
C ALA A 526 -4.60 -19.90 15.95
N ARG A 527 -3.83 -20.12 17.02
CA ARG A 527 -4.34 -20.19 18.40
C ARG A 527 -5.20 -18.97 18.72
N HIS A 528 -6.35 -19.20 19.35
CA HIS A 528 -7.21 -18.09 19.77
C HIS A 528 -6.52 -17.19 20.81
N PHE A 529 -6.71 -15.88 20.68
CA PHE A 529 -6.11 -14.92 21.61
C PHE A 529 -6.61 -15.17 23.04
N ARG A 530 -5.67 -15.30 23.99
CA ARG A 530 -5.92 -15.59 25.42
C ARG A 530 -6.58 -16.94 25.73
N SER A 531 -6.60 -17.89 24.80
CA SER A 531 -7.02 -19.25 25.16
C SER A 531 -6.08 -19.85 26.20
N THR A 532 -6.63 -20.65 27.11
CA THR A 532 -5.86 -21.53 28.00
C THR A 532 -5.26 -22.70 27.21
N ASP A 533 -4.31 -23.41 27.80
CA ASP A 533 -3.67 -24.55 27.13
C ASP A 533 -4.64 -25.73 26.94
N ALA A 534 -5.61 -25.92 27.84
CA ALA A 534 -6.67 -26.90 27.67
C ALA A 534 -7.63 -26.54 26.52
N GLU A 535 -7.99 -25.25 26.37
CA GLU A 535 -8.80 -24.79 25.23
C GLU A 535 -8.04 -24.92 23.91
N ALA A 536 -6.73 -24.65 23.90
CA ALA A 536 -5.87 -24.86 22.74
C ALA A 536 -5.81 -26.33 22.31
N LEU A 537 -5.71 -27.27 23.26
CA LEU A 537 -5.79 -28.71 22.97
C LEU A 537 -7.15 -29.10 22.36
N ASP A 538 -8.26 -28.53 22.85
CA ASP A 538 -9.58 -28.76 22.25
C ASP A 538 -9.70 -28.15 20.84
N GLU A 539 -9.09 -26.98 20.58
CA GLU A 539 -8.99 -26.40 19.24
C GLU A 539 -8.25 -27.33 18.27
N ILE A 540 -7.08 -27.84 18.67
CA ILE A 540 -6.29 -28.80 17.87
C ILE A 540 -7.14 -30.02 17.51
N ARG A 541 -7.84 -30.59 18.51
CA ARG A 541 -8.72 -31.74 18.32
C ARG A 541 -9.88 -31.45 17.36
N ARG A 542 -10.57 -30.31 17.52
CA ARG A 542 -11.74 -29.93 16.69
C ARG A 542 -11.35 -29.62 15.24
N THR A 543 -10.21 -28.97 15.05
CA THR A 543 -9.68 -28.61 13.72
C THR A 543 -9.08 -29.81 13.00
N LYS A 544 -8.82 -30.91 13.72
CA LYS A 544 -8.14 -32.11 13.20
C LYS A 544 -6.77 -31.75 12.59
N ALA A 545 -6.08 -30.80 13.21
CA ALA A 545 -4.73 -30.45 12.81
C ALA A 545 -3.82 -31.66 13.03
N THR A 546 -3.02 -32.00 12.01
CA THR A 546 -2.06 -33.12 12.07
C THR A 546 -0.62 -32.64 12.12
N VAL A 547 -0.41 -31.32 12.03
CA VAL A 547 0.89 -30.65 12.18
C VAL A 547 0.69 -29.42 13.06
N LEU A 548 1.64 -29.18 13.97
CA LEU A 548 1.61 -28.04 14.89
C LEU A 548 2.83 -27.15 14.68
N VAL A 549 2.62 -25.83 14.71
CA VAL A 549 3.69 -24.84 14.89
C VAL A 549 3.71 -24.42 16.35
N ILE A 550 4.74 -24.78 17.11
CA ILE A 550 4.70 -24.66 18.58
C ILE A 550 6.09 -24.40 19.17
N THR A 551 6.14 -23.81 20.38
CA THR A 551 7.36 -23.71 21.18
C THR A 551 7.52 -24.94 22.07
N PRO A 552 8.73 -25.49 22.27
CA PRO A 552 8.96 -26.67 23.09
C PRO A 552 8.68 -26.40 24.57
N LYS A 553 9.23 -25.32 25.14
CA LYS A 553 9.14 -25.00 26.58
C LYS A 553 8.31 -23.75 26.87
N GLY A 554 7.67 -23.73 28.04
CA GLY A 554 6.91 -22.60 28.58
C GLY A 554 7.81 -21.42 28.96
N GLY A 555 7.22 -20.24 29.18
CA GLY A 555 7.93 -19.05 29.72
C GLY A 555 8.39 -18.00 28.71
N SER A 556 8.14 -18.18 27.41
CA SER A 556 8.49 -17.18 26.37
C SER A 556 7.51 -16.00 26.27
N GLY A 557 6.38 -16.05 26.99
CA GLY A 557 5.28 -15.09 26.84
C GLY A 557 4.55 -15.16 25.48
N LYS A 558 4.86 -16.18 24.66
CA LYS A 558 4.37 -16.33 23.28
C LYS A 558 3.10 -17.19 23.14
N GLY A 559 2.54 -17.69 24.25
CA GLY A 559 1.45 -18.67 24.27
C GLY A 559 1.99 -20.10 24.46
N GLY A 560 1.15 -21.00 24.98
CA GLY A 560 1.49 -22.33 25.50
C GLY A 560 2.38 -23.21 24.64
N SER A 561 3.12 -24.05 25.36
CA SER A 561 4.20 -24.86 24.86
C SER A 561 3.83 -26.33 24.73
N LEU A 562 4.66 -27.07 24.02
CA LEU A 562 4.56 -28.51 23.88
C LEU A 562 4.65 -29.21 25.25
N GLU A 563 5.56 -28.79 26.12
CA GLU A 563 5.65 -29.29 27.50
C GLU A 563 4.37 -29.02 28.31
N ASP A 564 3.79 -27.83 28.18
CA ASP A 564 2.52 -27.51 28.86
C ASP A 564 1.39 -28.43 28.36
N PHE A 565 1.33 -28.70 27.05
CA PHE A 565 0.33 -29.58 26.46
C PHE A 565 0.51 -31.04 26.88
N LEU A 566 1.75 -31.54 26.89
CA LEU A 566 2.08 -32.88 27.39
C LEU A 566 1.78 -33.02 28.89
N SER A 567 1.91 -31.95 29.67
CA SER A 567 1.55 -31.97 31.10
C SER A 567 0.05 -32.11 31.33
N ILE A 568 -0.78 -31.61 30.41
CA ILE A 568 -2.25 -31.68 30.47
C ILE A 568 -2.75 -33.03 29.94
N ASP A 569 -2.26 -33.46 28.78
CA ASP A 569 -2.58 -34.77 28.19
C ASP A 569 -1.31 -35.40 27.58
N PRO A 570 -0.62 -36.30 28.32
CA PRO A 570 0.63 -36.92 27.86
C PRO A 570 0.53 -37.71 26.55
N ASP A 571 -0.68 -38.13 26.14
CA ASP A 571 -0.92 -38.95 24.96
C ASP A 571 -1.57 -38.16 23.81
N PHE A 572 -1.71 -36.83 23.91
CA PHE A 572 -2.49 -36.03 22.94
C PHE A 572 -1.96 -36.18 21.50
N ILE A 573 -0.64 -36.36 21.34
CA ILE A 573 0.02 -36.58 20.04
C ILE A 573 -0.58 -37.81 19.36
N ARG A 574 -0.61 -38.94 20.06
CA ARG A 574 -1.21 -40.20 19.57
C ARG A 574 -2.72 -40.06 19.39
N LYS A 575 -3.41 -39.50 20.37
CA LYS A 575 -4.88 -39.36 20.38
C LYS A 575 -5.39 -38.50 19.23
N PHE A 576 -4.68 -37.42 18.89
CA PHE A 576 -5.10 -36.47 17.87
C PHE A 576 -4.47 -36.75 16.50
N GLY A 577 -3.55 -37.73 16.42
CA GLY A 577 -2.88 -38.09 15.17
C GLY A 577 -1.94 -36.99 14.67
N ILE A 578 -1.23 -36.34 15.59
CA ILE A 578 -0.20 -35.37 15.23
C ILE A 578 0.98 -36.12 14.62
N ARG A 579 1.42 -35.70 13.43
CA ARG A 579 2.49 -36.34 12.66
C ARG A 579 3.68 -35.42 12.41
N GLY A 580 3.50 -34.11 12.50
CA GLY A 580 4.56 -33.14 12.23
C GLY A 580 4.62 -31.99 13.22
N LEU A 581 5.83 -31.50 13.50
CA LEU A 581 6.08 -30.33 14.32
C LEU A 581 6.98 -29.33 13.58
N ILE A 582 6.57 -28.05 13.61
CA ILE A 582 7.39 -26.91 13.21
C ILE A 582 7.70 -26.12 14.48
N ILE A 583 8.98 -26.04 14.83
CA ILE A 583 9.46 -25.41 16.06
C ILE A 583 10.31 -24.20 15.70
N SER A 584 10.30 -23.18 16.56
CA SER A 584 11.10 -21.97 16.42
C SER A 584 11.46 -21.37 17.77
N SER A 585 12.25 -20.30 17.79
CA SER A 585 12.59 -19.47 18.95
C SER A 585 13.41 -20.12 20.07
N THR A 586 13.45 -21.44 20.19
CA THR A 586 14.18 -22.15 21.26
C THR A 586 14.61 -23.53 20.77
N VAL A 587 15.71 -24.04 21.30
CA VAL A 587 16.20 -25.38 21.01
C VAL A 587 15.24 -26.44 21.58
N LEU A 588 15.01 -27.49 20.79
CA LEU A 588 14.31 -28.70 21.23
C LEU A 588 15.39 -29.66 21.72
N GLU A 589 15.30 -30.06 22.99
CA GLU A 589 16.24 -31.01 23.58
C GLU A 589 16.12 -32.38 22.92
N ALA A 590 17.26 -33.10 22.80
CA ALA A 590 17.31 -34.40 22.14
C ALA A 590 16.40 -35.44 22.80
N ASP A 591 16.31 -35.44 24.14
CA ASP A 591 15.47 -36.37 24.90
C ASP A 591 13.98 -36.16 24.59
N LEU A 592 13.51 -34.91 24.60
CA LEU A 592 12.13 -34.59 24.23
C LEU A 592 11.88 -34.92 22.75
N ALA A 593 12.83 -34.65 21.85
CA ALA A 593 12.70 -35.02 20.44
C ALA A 593 12.54 -36.54 20.24
N ALA A 594 13.28 -37.35 21.01
CA ALA A 594 13.18 -38.80 20.98
C ALA A 594 11.81 -39.28 21.51
N GLU A 595 11.35 -38.73 22.63
CA GLU A 595 10.03 -39.02 23.20
C GLU A 595 8.90 -38.73 22.20
N LEU A 596 8.94 -37.59 21.52
CA LEU A 596 7.95 -37.21 20.51
C LEU A 596 7.92 -38.18 19.33
N LYS A 597 9.08 -38.69 18.90
CA LYS A 597 9.15 -39.72 17.86
C LYS A 597 8.53 -41.04 18.32
N GLU A 598 8.74 -41.45 19.56
CA GLU A 598 8.08 -42.63 20.16
C GLU A 598 6.56 -42.45 20.31
N GLN A 599 6.09 -41.21 20.41
CA GLN A 599 4.67 -40.88 20.38
C GLN A 599 4.06 -40.82 18.97
N GLY A 600 4.85 -41.00 17.91
CA GLY A 600 4.37 -41.08 16.53
C GLY A 600 4.55 -39.81 15.70
N ILE A 601 5.33 -38.83 16.18
CA ILE A 601 5.77 -37.72 15.32
C ILE A 601 6.73 -38.25 14.25
N GLU A 602 6.37 -38.05 12.98
CA GLU A 602 7.14 -38.48 11.82
C GLU A 602 8.20 -37.44 11.42
N VAL A 603 7.87 -36.15 11.56
CA VAL A 603 8.71 -35.03 11.09
C VAL A 603 8.80 -33.93 12.15
N ILE A 604 10.02 -33.51 12.46
CA ILE A 604 10.29 -32.33 13.30
C ILE A 604 11.21 -31.41 12.53
N VAL A 605 10.78 -30.17 12.31
CA VAL A 605 11.63 -29.10 11.76
C VAL A 605 11.79 -28.04 12.84
N ASN A 606 13.00 -27.87 13.37
CA ASN A 606 13.27 -26.90 14.42
C ASN A 606 14.15 -25.75 13.92
N PHE A 607 13.59 -24.55 13.85
CA PHE A 607 14.29 -23.33 13.50
C PHE A 607 14.90 -22.65 14.72
N TYR A 608 16.14 -22.22 14.61
CA TYR A 608 16.76 -21.27 15.51
C TYR A 608 16.80 -19.88 14.87
N GLY A 609 16.53 -18.84 15.67
CA GLY A 609 16.80 -17.48 15.24
C GLY A 609 16.14 -16.40 16.09
N SER A 610 16.22 -15.18 15.59
CA SER A 610 15.82 -13.95 16.29
C SER A 610 14.64 -13.23 15.62
N THR A 611 13.97 -12.33 16.35
CA THR A 611 12.94 -11.44 15.77
C THR A 611 13.55 -10.51 14.71
N GLU A 612 14.83 -10.21 14.88
CA GLU A 612 15.61 -9.27 14.11
C GLU A 612 16.00 -9.77 12.73
N ALA A 613 16.25 -11.09 12.56
CA ALA A 613 16.86 -11.63 11.34
C ALA A 613 16.11 -12.78 10.63
N LEU A 614 15.37 -13.64 11.34
CA LEU A 614 14.51 -14.73 10.84
C LEU A 614 14.87 -15.45 9.52
N PRO A 615 14.92 -16.80 9.51
CA PRO A 615 15.55 -17.68 10.50
C PRO A 615 17.08 -17.65 10.36
N ASP A 616 17.79 -18.00 11.43
CA ASP A 616 19.25 -17.97 11.47
C ASP A 616 19.86 -19.37 11.26
N ALA A 617 19.19 -20.42 11.75
CA ALA A 617 19.59 -21.81 11.54
C ALA A 617 18.41 -22.79 11.62
N VAL A 618 18.61 -24.04 11.21
CA VAL A 618 17.62 -25.12 11.28
C VAL A 618 18.27 -26.43 11.72
N SER A 619 17.61 -27.20 12.59
CA SER A 619 18.11 -28.47 13.11
C SER A 619 18.41 -29.45 11.97
N CYS A 620 19.49 -30.20 12.10
CA CYS A 620 19.86 -31.25 11.17
C CYS A 620 18.90 -32.45 11.27
N ASP A 621 18.61 -33.06 10.12
CA ASP A 621 17.72 -34.23 10.03
C ASP A 621 18.31 -35.48 10.70
N ILE A 622 19.65 -35.56 10.83
CA ILE A 622 20.36 -36.68 11.45
C ILE A 622 20.67 -36.41 12.93
N ASP A 623 21.17 -35.22 13.23
CA ASP A 623 21.51 -34.79 14.60
C ASP A 623 20.69 -33.54 14.97
N PRO A 624 19.54 -33.71 15.64
CA PRO A 624 18.66 -32.60 16.00
C PRO A 624 19.30 -31.55 16.93
N SER A 625 20.42 -31.89 17.59
CA SER A 625 21.14 -30.97 18.48
C SER A 625 22.08 -30.03 17.72
N SER A 626 22.35 -30.32 16.45
CA SER A 626 23.19 -29.52 15.56
C SER A 626 22.33 -28.79 14.53
N PHE A 627 22.55 -27.49 14.36
CA PHE A 627 21.74 -26.63 13.51
C PHE A 627 22.54 -26.10 12.33
N HIS A 628 22.10 -26.39 11.11
CA HIS A 628 22.63 -25.81 9.89
C HIS A 628 22.28 -24.33 9.78
N LEU A 629 23.28 -23.49 9.54
CA LEU A 629 23.07 -22.06 9.32
C LEU A 629 22.26 -21.83 8.05
N CYS A 630 21.23 -20.99 8.14
CA CYS A 630 20.35 -20.63 7.03
C CYS A 630 20.95 -19.50 6.19
N GLN A 631 22.19 -19.69 5.72
CA GLN A 631 22.92 -18.70 4.95
C GLN A 631 22.18 -18.34 3.64
N GLY A 632 22.22 -17.06 3.28
CA GLY A 632 21.63 -16.52 2.06
C GLY A 632 21.01 -15.16 2.29
N HIS A 633 19.74 -15.13 2.73
CA HIS A 633 19.05 -13.88 3.05
C HIS A 633 19.62 -13.22 4.31
N VAL A 634 20.26 -14.02 5.16
CA VAL A 634 21.08 -13.61 6.30
C VAL A 634 22.51 -14.13 6.14
N PHE A 635 23.45 -13.42 6.75
CA PHE A 635 24.82 -13.83 6.98
C PHE A 635 25.00 -14.09 8.47
N VAL A 636 25.21 -15.34 8.85
CA VAL A 636 25.40 -15.74 10.25
C VAL A 636 26.87 -16.02 10.53
N GLU A 637 27.36 -15.46 11.63
CA GLU A 637 28.73 -15.60 12.12
C GLU A 637 28.71 -16.11 13.56
N VAL A 638 29.77 -16.83 13.94
CA VAL A 638 30.06 -17.14 15.35
C VAL A 638 31.37 -16.47 15.67
N ILE A 639 31.34 -15.47 16.55
CA ILE A 639 32.46 -14.53 16.74
C ILE A 639 33.11 -14.68 18.12
N ASP A 640 34.43 -14.50 18.17
CA ASP A 640 35.21 -14.47 19.40
C ASP A 640 35.09 -13.11 20.13
N SER A 641 35.83 -12.95 21.22
CA SER A 641 35.83 -11.70 22.02
C SER A 641 36.44 -10.50 21.30
N LYS A 642 37.12 -10.70 20.16
CA LYS A 642 37.65 -9.65 19.28
C LYS A 642 36.71 -9.34 18.12
N GLY A 643 35.61 -10.07 17.98
CA GLY A 643 34.68 -9.96 16.87
C GLY A 643 35.17 -10.65 15.60
N CYS A 644 36.13 -11.57 15.67
CA CYS A 644 36.54 -12.37 14.51
C CYS A 644 35.77 -13.69 14.49
N GLN A 645 35.52 -14.26 13.30
CA GLN A 645 34.94 -15.60 13.19
C GLN A 645 35.80 -16.62 13.97
N VAL A 646 35.16 -17.42 14.83
CA VAL A 646 35.84 -18.46 15.60
C VAL A 646 36.30 -19.61 14.69
N ARG A 647 37.29 -20.38 15.15
CA ARG A 647 37.74 -21.57 14.42
C ARG A 647 36.71 -22.71 14.54
N ASN A 648 36.81 -23.68 13.63
CA ASN A 648 36.02 -24.91 13.72
C ASN A 648 36.21 -25.58 15.10
N GLY A 649 35.11 -25.89 15.77
CA GLY A 649 35.05 -26.46 17.12
C GLY A 649 35.11 -25.45 18.26
N GLU A 650 35.36 -24.16 17.99
CA GLU A 650 35.39 -23.12 19.02
C GLU A 650 34.00 -22.54 19.27
N ARG A 651 33.83 -21.95 20.47
CA ARG A 651 32.58 -21.36 20.94
C ARG A 651 32.66 -19.84 20.91
N GLY A 652 31.63 -19.19 20.38
CA GLY A 652 31.57 -17.73 20.24
C GLY A 652 30.14 -17.19 20.30
N LEU A 653 30.01 -15.86 20.22
CA LEU A 653 28.72 -15.18 20.15
C LEU A 653 28.12 -15.31 18.76
N VAL A 654 26.81 -15.54 18.66
CA VAL A 654 26.10 -15.55 17.39
C VAL A 654 25.80 -14.12 16.95
N ALA A 655 26.30 -13.76 15.76
CA ALA A 655 26.05 -12.47 15.13
C ALA A 655 25.40 -12.67 13.75
N VAL A 656 24.51 -11.74 13.38
CA VAL A 656 23.73 -11.83 12.14
C VAL A 656 23.76 -10.53 11.37
N SER A 657 23.83 -10.63 10.04
CA SER A 657 23.63 -9.50 9.13
C SER A 657 22.51 -9.82 8.15
N ARG A 658 21.63 -8.87 7.90
CA ARG A 658 20.57 -9.01 6.89
C ARG A 658 21.12 -8.55 5.55
N ILE A 659 21.17 -9.44 4.57
CA ILE A 659 21.93 -9.22 3.33
C ILE A 659 21.15 -9.56 2.06
N GLY A 660 19.88 -9.92 2.18
CA GLY A 660 19.07 -10.32 1.04
C GLY A 660 17.59 -9.96 1.17
N SER A 661 16.99 -9.63 0.03
CA SER A 661 15.56 -9.59 -0.24
C SER A 661 15.29 -10.35 -1.54
N SER A 662 14.05 -10.83 -1.72
CA SER A 662 13.64 -11.59 -2.90
C SER A 662 12.41 -10.96 -3.54
N GLY A 663 12.40 -10.89 -4.88
CA GLY A 663 11.29 -10.38 -5.65
C GLY A 663 11.24 -10.93 -7.07
N PRO A 664 10.29 -10.48 -7.91
CA PRO A 664 10.09 -10.98 -9.27
C PRO A 664 11.30 -10.90 -10.20
N ALA A 665 12.34 -10.16 -9.81
CA ALA A 665 13.54 -9.96 -10.59
C ALA A 665 14.80 -10.55 -9.93
N GLY A 666 14.64 -11.38 -8.89
CA GLY A 666 15.70 -12.12 -8.22
C GLY A 666 16.11 -11.52 -6.89
N ILE A 667 17.32 -11.89 -6.45
CA ILE A 667 17.91 -11.46 -5.18
C ILE A 667 18.36 -10.00 -5.28
N ALA A 668 18.05 -9.22 -4.24
CA ALA A 668 18.44 -7.82 -4.09
C ALA A 668 18.88 -7.53 -2.64
N PRO A 669 19.43 -6.34 -2.35
CA PRO A 669 19.68 -5.92 -0.97
C PRO A 669 18.40 -5.90 -0.12
N THR A 670 18.50 -6.19 1.17
CA THR A 670 17.47 -5.94 2.18
C THR A 670 17.05 -4.46 2.17
N LEU A 671 15.74 -4.21 2.14
CA LEU A 671 15.12 -2.89 2.01
C LEU A 671 14.49 -2.39 3.33
N GLY A 672 14.37 -3.26 4.32
CA GLY A 672 13.83 -2.97 5.65
C GLY A 672 14.90 -2.47 6.61
N THR A 673 14.79 -2.87 7.88
CA THR A 673 15.81 -2.56 8.90
C THR A 673 17.17 -3.13 8.51
N GLN A 674 18.16 -2.26 8.42
CA GLN A 674 19.54 -2.59 8.08
C GLN A 674 20.31 -3.02 9.33
N LEU A 675 20.63 -4.31 9.40
CA LEU A 675 21.40 -4.89 10.49
C LEU A 675 22.67 -5.52 9.93
N PHE A 676 23.81 -5.04 10.41
CA PHE A 676 25.11 -5.66 10.17
C PHE A 676 25.72 -6.06 11.51
N ARG A 677 26.25 -7.28 11.57
CA ARG A 677 26.92 -7.86 12.74
C ARG A 677 26.13 -7.63 14.04
N TYR A 678 24.82 -7.84 13.98
CA TYR A 678 23.94 -7.72 15.13
C TYR A 678 24.12 -8.94 16.04
N VAL A 679 24.52 -8.72 17.29
CA VAL A 679 24.71 -9.79 18.28
C VAL A 679 23.36 -10.20 18.85
N VAL A 680 22.96 -11.46 18.58
CA VAL A 680 21.64 -12.01 18.97
C VAL A 680 21.52 -12.19 20.49
N GLY A 681 22.66 -12.34 21.18
CA GLY A 681 22.77 -12.54 22.61
C GLY A 681 22.85 -14.01 23.04
N ASP A 682 23.19 -14.91 22.11
CA ASP A 682 23.44 -16.32 22.38
C ASP A 682 24.89 -16.67 22.00
N MET A 683 25.43 -17.72 22.63
CA MET A 683 26.69 -18.36 22.24
C MET A 683 26.45 -19.75 21.69
N ALA A 684 27.25 -20.16 20.72
CA ALA A 684 27.18 -21.50 20.14
C ALA A 684 28.58 -21.99 19.74
N THR A 685 28.71 -23.32 19.64
CA THR A 685 29.91 -23.99 19.13
C THR A 685 29.80 -24.10 17.62
N TYR A 686 30.80 -23.60 16.88
CA TYR A 686 30.79 -23.53 15.42
C TYR A 686 31.41 -24.78 14.78
N SER A 687 30.84 -25.27 13.68
CA SER A 687 31.43 -26.38 12.92
C SER A 687 31.28 -26.23 11.41
N GLU A 688 32.35 -26.46 10.67
CA GLU A 688 32.36 -26.55 9.20
C GLU A 688 32.54 -27.98 8.69
N GLU A 689 32.55 -28.96 9.61
CA GLU A 689 32.73 -30.37 9.26
C GLU A 689 31.59 -30.84 8.35
N PRO A 690 31.86 -31.68 7.33
CA PRO A 690 30.81 -32.24 6.48
C PRO A 690 29.69 -32.91 7.28
N CYS A 691 28.43 -32.73 6.86
CA CYS A 691 27.30 -33.41 7.47
C CYS A 691 26.89 -34.64 6.67
N GLY A 692 26.54 -35.73 7.35
CA GLY A 692 25.94 -36.89 6.71
C GLY A 692 24.54 -36.62 6.12
N CYS A 693 23.89 -35.50 6.46
CA CYS A 693 22.54 -35.18 5.99
C CYS A 693 22.51 -34.66 4.54
N GLY A 694 23.68 -34.43 3.93
CA GLY A 694 23.82 -33.92 2.57
C GLY A 694 23.85 -32.39 2.45
N ARG A 695 23.63 -31.65 3.56
CA ARG A 695 23.85 -30.20 3.59
C ARG A 695 25.30 -29.86 3.89
N THR A 696 25.81 -28.82 3.24
CA THR A 696 27.20 -28.34 3.32
C THR A 696 27.35 -27.06 4.10
N THR A 697 26.24 -26.42 4.51
CA THR A 697 26.31 -25.21 5.32
C THR A 697 26.95 -25.48 6.68
N PRO A 698 27.70 -24.52 7.24
CA PRO A 698 28.23 -24.64 8.59
C PRO A 698 27.11 -24.86 9.60
N ARG A 699 27.46 -25.47 10.74
CA ARG A 699 26.55 -25.80 11.81
C ARG A 699 26.92 -25.07 13.10
N ILE A 700 25.90 -24.88 13.93
CA ILE A 700 26.05 -24.44 15.32
C ILE A 700 25.40 -25.46 16.26
N SER A 701 26.00 -25.66 17.44
CA SER A 701 25.45 -26.51 18.51
C SER A 701 25.67 -25.87 19.88
N GLU A 702 25.18 -26.50 20.95
CA GLU A 702 25.37 -26.02 22.34
C GLU A 702 24.93 -24.56 22.55
N ILE A 703 23.83 -24.18 21.88
CA ILE A 703 23.30 -22.81 21.89
C ILE A 703 22.85 -22.45 23.30
N ALA A 704 23.40 -21.38 23.86
CA ALA A 704 23.08 -20.92 25.21
C ALA A 704 22.92 -19.39 25.27
N ARG A 705 21.91 -18.94 26.02
CA ARG A 705 21.63 -17.51 26.23
C ARG A 705 22.73 -16.86 27.07
N VAL A 706 23.21 -15.70 26.65
CA VAL A 706 24.14 -14.88 27.43
C VAL A 706 23.36 -13.75 28.11
N LEU A 707 23.51 -13.64 29.44
CA LEU A 707 22.87 -12.58 30.23
C LEU A 707 23.64 -11.26 30.15
N ASP A 708 24.97 -11.32 30.14
CA ASP A 708 25.85 -10.16 30.01
C ASP A 708 26.81 -10.31 28.83
N ILE A 709 26.48 -9.63 27.73
CA ILE A 709 27.30 -9.61 26.51
C ILE A 709 28.60 -8.82 26.75
N GLU A 710 28.61 -7.84 27.67
CA GLU A 710 29.77 -6.97 27.90
C GLU A 710 30.92 -7.72 28.57
N GLU A 711 30.63 -8.62 29.51
CA GLU A 711 31.63 -9.48 30.14
C GLU A 711 32.37 -10.36 29.11
N LYS A 712 31.67 -10.80 28.05
CA LYS A 712 32.23 -11.69 27.02
C LYS A 712 33.03 -10.97 25.93
N LEU A 713 32.87 -9.66 25.78
CA LEU A 713 33.57 -8.84 24.77
C LEU A 713 34.76 -8.04 25.34
N GLN A 714 35.19 -8.32 26.58
CA GLN A 714 36.32 -7.64 27.26
C GLN A 714 37.68 -7.74 26.52
N GLY A 715 37.75 -8.39 25.35
CA GLY A 715 38.94 -8.61 24.52
C GLY A 715 39.24 -7.57 23.44
N GLY A 716 38.50 -6.45 23.37
CA GLY A 716 38.87 -5.29 22.53
C GLY A 716 38.12 -5.10 21.21
N CYS A 717 36.94 -5.73 21.03
CA CYS A 717 36.08 -5.46 19.88
C CYS A 717 35.42 -4.07 20.01
N GLN A 718 35.41 -3.28 18.93
CA GLN A 718 34.72 -2.00 18.90
C GLN A 718 33.19 -2.20 18.83
N LYS A 719 32.47 -1.47 19.66
CA LYS A 719 31.01 -1.32 19.58
C LYS A 719 30.67 0.09 19.13
N TRP A 720 29.46 0.26 18.61
CA TRP A 720 28.89 1.59 18.38
C TRP A 720 28.60 2.26 19.72
N GLU A 721 29.28 3.38 19.98
CA GLU A 721 29.03 4.29 21.12
C GLU A 721 27.83 5.21 20.87
#